data_AF-A0A7X6KTF7-F1
#
_entry.id   AF-A0A7X6KTF7-F1
#
_cell.length_a   1.000
_cell.length_b   1.000
_cell.length_c   1.000
_cell.angle_alpha   90.00
_cell.angle_beta   90.00
_cell.angle_gamma   90.00
#
_symmetry.space_group_name_H-M   'P 1'
#
loop_
_entity.id
_entity.type
_entity.pdbx_description
1 polymer ?
#
loop_
_entity_poly.entity_id
_entity_poly.type
_entity_poly.pdbx_seq_one_letter_code
_entity_poly.pdbx_strand_id
1 'polypeptide(L)'
;MSLSPTALRGWTDRIPLRLTALTVGAVVAFGSITVATPGIAQAADTSYTGIILGVGADETQRMVTWYTSADTDQVVQVVPTSALVDGQFPATGAVSFGATGSANIATSGGFNRHATLTGLAEDTSYSYRVGSADAWSEVNTFRTRSFEGDYDFLFFGDPQIGSSGNVAKDQAGWVDTVGVATAANPDAEILVSGGDQVETANTESQWDAFLAPQQLKEIPWAATIGNHDVGGKAYEQHLATPNTDRSAAYYSNGQPASNTSGGDYWYLYKDVLFIDLNSNSYQTSQGGGGDEAHLAYVTDVIDKHGADAKYTVLVYHHSIYSAAAHAQDADNAVRRTDFPAAFSELGVDLVLQGHDHVYTRSYLINSGQKADPDEQPGQADVFAGPGGVLYVTANSASGSKYYDITTPTAGGATSGAGTGADPLNPDSYWFNSVQNQEHVRTYVKVQVRSDKLVVENIRSGTCDAPNSAVELGKVSWCGPDSGASADQPVGSVVDSVTVHPYQGEGQEIQVAVPDAAPGEFGWTIDGYNGLVDLGTAVDNGGQFYQASGEINPITVTDTRRAASPWSISASVGEFHDAGKTFAGSALGWTPKIVRAGAGARAGTAVASGYDGGAGLSVSRALGAADQGHDTGEATLGADLELKIPGSVDKGTYRATLTITALSS
;
A
#
# COMPACT_ATOMS: atom_id res chain seq x y z
N MET A 1 45.27 -47.48 39.03
CA MET A 1 46.28 -48.55 38.92
C MET A 1 47.10 -48.30 37.65
N SER A 2 48.43 -48.21 37.81
CA SER A 2 49.51 -48.31 36.79
C SER A 2 49.49 -47.30 35.61
N LEU A 3 50.25 -46.20 35.64
CA LEU A 3 51.71 -46.05 35.40
C LEU A 3 52.15 -46.13 33.92
N SER A 4 52.50 -44.95 33.41
CA SER A 4 53.46 -44.46 32.38
C SER A 4 54.80 -45.26 32.23
N PRO A 5 55.87 -44.80 31.51
CA PRO A 5 56.06 -43.82 30.39
C PRO A 5 57.14 -44.26 29.34
N THR A 6 57.49 -43.42 28.34
CA THR A 6 58.85 -43.05 27.82
C THR A 6 58.77 -42.43 26.40
N ALA A 7 59.64 -41.58 25.85
CA ALA A 7 60.57 -40.52 26.31
C ALA A 7 61.27 -39.88 25.06
N LEU A 8 61.33 -38.54 25.02
CA LEU A 8 62.44 -37.60 24.71
C LEU A 8 63.42 -37.76 23.51
N ARG A 9 63.62 -36.65 22.78
CA ARG A 9 64.87 -35.92 22.36
C ARG A 9 64.49 -34.80 21.36
N GLY A 10 65.01 -33.57 21.28
CA GLY A 10 66.05 -32.80 21.99
C GLY A 10 66.93 -31.98 21.01
N TRP A 11 67.09 -30.66 21.26
CA TRP A 11 68.21 -29.73 20.91
C TRP A 11 68.15 -29.03 19.52
N THR A 12 68.52 -27.75 19.29
CA THR A 12 69.39 -26.76 19.98
C THR A 12 69.25 -25.34 19.39
N ASP A 13 69.46 -24.30 20.20
CA ASP A 13 69.77 -22.91 19.80
C ASP A 13 71.18 -22.74 19.18
N ARG A 14 71.36 -21.73 18.30
CA ARG A 14 72.49 -20.75 18.35
C ARG A 14 72.46 -19.68 17.23
N ILE A 15 72.85 -18.47 17.65
CA ILE A 15 73.08 -17.19 16.95
C ILE A 15 74.45 -17.15 16.23
N PRO A 16 74.66 -16.30 15.20
CA PRO A 16 75.67 -15.21 15.25
C PRO A 16 75.15 -13.91 14.56
N LEU A 17 75.18 -12.70 15.16
CA LEU A 17 76.25 -11.71 15.41
C LEU A 17 76.94 -11.02 14.19
N ARG A 18 76.42 -9.82 13.87
CA ARG A 18 77.05 -8.51 13.49
C ARG A 18 77.88 -8.33 12.19
N LEU A 19 77.56 -7.25 11.45
CA LEU A 19 78.50 -6.13 11.23
C LEU A 19 77.78 -4.80 10.94
N THR A 20 78.37 -3.72 11.43
CA THR A 20 77.88 -2.34 11.54
C THR A 20 78.33 -1.49 10.35
N ALA A 21 77.52 -0.51 9.91
CA ALA A 21 78.03 0.71 9.29
C ALA A 21 77.11 1.89 9.64
N LEU A 22 77.74 2.95 10.15
CA LEU A 22 77.17 4.13 10.77
C LEU A 22 77.35 5.31 9.81
N THR A 23 76.30 6.06 9.49
CA THR A 23 76.44 7.42 8.95
C THR A 23 75.39 8.34 9.59
N VAL A 24 75.92 9.42 10.14
CA VAL A 24 75.31 10.49 10.93
C VAL A 24 74.58 11.48 10.02
N GLY A 25 73.39 11.91 10.44
CA GLY A 25 72.71 13.10 9.93
C GLY A 25 71.81 13.69 11.03
N ALA A 26 72.26 14.77 11.65
CA ALA A 26 71.49 15.57 12.62
C ALA A 26 70.33 16.31 11.89
N VAL A 27 69.21 16.69 12.51
CA VAL A 27 69.08 17.85 13.42
C VAL A 27 67.61 17.98 13.89
N VAL A 28 67.45 18.27 15.19
CA VAL A 28 66.34 18.95 15.93
C VAL A 28 64.96 18.28 15.96
N ALA A 29 64.65 17.68 17.12
CA ALA A 29 63.29 17.52 17.61
C ALA A 29 63.06 18.52 18.75
N PHE A 30 62.22 19.51 18.52
CA PHE A 30 61.63 20.33 19.59
C PHE A 30 60.73 19.44 20.44
N GLY A 31 60.92 19.47 21.76
CA GLY A 31 59.98 18.87 22.69
C GLY A 31 58.68 19.67 22.72
N SER A 32 57.58 19.03 22.34
CA SER A 32 56.23 19.48 22.62
C SER A 32 55.57 18.46 23.55
N ILE A 33 55.22 18.92 24.74
CA ILE A 33 54.36 18.21 25.68
C ILE A 33 52.99 18.09 25.01
N THR A 34 52.62 16.89 24.58
CA THR A 34 51.25 16.59 24.16
C THR A 34 50.39 16.39 25.41
N VAL A 35 49.60 17.40 25.74
CA VAL A 35 48.45 17.26 26.64
C VAL A 35 47.43 16.40 25.91
N ALA A 36 47.19 15.19 26.41
CA ALA A 36 46.12 14.33 25.91
C ALA A 36 44.77 14.97 26.25
N THR A 37 44.13 15.60 25.27
CA THR A 37 42.69 15.87 25.34
C THR A 37 41.97 14.53 25.29
N PRO A 38 41.04 14.23 26.21
CA PRO A 38 40.18 13.06 26.06
C PRO A 38 39.42 13.22 24.75
N GLY A 39 39.62 12.26 23.84
CA GLY A 39 38.80 12.16 22.65
C GLY A 39 37.36 11.98 23.10
N ILE A 40 36.51 12.96 22.80
CA ILE A 40 35.06 12.75 22.85
C ILE A 40 34.81 11.69 21.79
N ALA A 41 34.54 10.46 22.23
CA ALA A 41 33.98 9.45 21.34
C ALA A 41 32.66 10.03 20.83
N GLN A 42 32.61 10.33 19.54
CA GLN A 42 31.38 10.68 18.86
C GLN A 42 30.46 9.46 19.04
N ALA A 43 29.31 9.63 19.69
CA ALA A 43 28.31 8.56 19.76
C ALA A 43 28.01 8.15 18.31
N ALA A 44 28.04 6.84 18.03
CA ALA A 44 27.62 6.37 16.72
C ALA A 44 26.18 6.83 16.48
N ASP A 45 25.90 7.40 15.31
CA ASP A 45 24.55 7.83 14.95
C ASP A 45 23.61 6.61 15.03
N THR A 46 22.44 6.78 15.66
CA THR A 46 21.40 5.75 15.71
C THR A 46 20.96 5.40 14.29
N SER A 47 20.98 4.13 13.92
CA SER A 47 20.62 3.66 12.58
C SER A 47 19.27 2.97 12.59
N TYR A 48 18.48 3.20 11.54
CA TYR A 48 17.18 2.56 11.32
C TYR A 48 17.20 1.73 10.04
N THR A 49 16.84 0.45 10.14
CA THR A 49 16.83 -0.50 9.02
C THR A 49 15.57 -1.37 9.06
N GLY A 50 15.34 -2.14 8.01
CA GLY A 50 14.22 -3.10 7.95
C GLY A 50 12.84 -2.47 8.15
N ILE A 51 12.65 -1.21 7.73
CA ILE A 51 11.37 -0.53 7.85
C ILE A 51 10.38 -1.18 6.87
N ILE A 52 9.25 -1.65 7.38
CA ILE A 52 8.16 -2.23 6.60
C ILE A 52 6.80 -1.74 7.13
N LEU A 53 5.88 -1.48 6.20
CA LEU A 53 4.49 -1.16 6.48
C LEU A 53 3.66 -2.43 6.37
N GLY A 54 3.03 -2.85 7.45
CA GLY A 54 2.13 -4.00 7.54
C GLY A 54 0.66 -3.59 7.64
N VAL A 55 -0.22 -4.57 7.40
CA VAL A 55 -1.66 -4.43 7.65
C VAL A 55 -1.95 -4.13 9.13
N GLY A 56 -2.97 -3.31 9.38
CA GLY A 56 -3.57 -3.15 10.71
C GLY A 56 -4.75 -4.12 10.90
N ALA A 57 -5.46 -4.00 12.02
CA ALA A 57 -6.66 -4.82 12.26
C ALA A 57 -7.81 -4.50 11.28
N ASP A 58 -7.82 -3.26 10.78
CA ASP A 58 -8.78 -2.69 9.83
C ASP A 58 -8.11 -1.59 8.98
N GLU A 59 -8.84 -0.98 8.06
CA GLU A 59 -8.37 0.05 7.13
C GLU A 59 -7.95 1.34 7.84
N THR A 60 -8.49 1.59 9.03
CA THR A 60 -8.16 2.75 9.88
C THR A 60 -6.81 2.58 10.59
N GLN A 61 -6.16 1.42 10.43
CA GLN A 61 -4.92 1.06 11.09
C GLN A 61 -3.81 0.61 10.12
N ARG A 62 -2.57 0.86 10.51
CA ARG A 62 -1.38 0.25 9.87
C ARG A 62 -0.38 -0.13 10.94
N MET A 63 0.42 -1.16 10.71
CA MET A 63 1.55 -1.47 11.59
C MET A 63 2.85 -1.09 10.89
N VAL A 64 3.79 -0.49 11.61
CA VAL A 64 5.14 -0.25 11.09
C VAL A 64 6.12 -1.02 11.95
N THR A 65 7.00 -1.80 11.34
CA THR A 65 8.06 -2.55 12.02
C THR A 65 9.42 -2.10 11.50
N TRP A 66 10.44 -2.04 12.36
CA TRP A 66 11.80 -1.65 12.00
C TRP A 66 12.84 -2.14 13.03
N TYR A 67 14.11 -2.12 12.63
CA TYR A 67 15.26 -2.30 13.51
C TYR A 67 15.91 -0.97 13.86
N THR A 68 16.47 -0.89 15.07
CA THR A 68 17.28 0.23 15.56
C THR A 68 18.55 -0.26 16.24
N SER A 69 19.65 0.49 16.13
CA SER A 69 20.90 0.19 16.83
C SER A 69 20.90 0.53 18.33
N ALA A 70 19.91 1.30 18.80
CA ALA A 70 19.86 1.81 20.17
C ALA A 70 18.57 1.42 20.92
N ASP A 71 18.71 0.93 22.15
CA ASP A 71 17.60 0.60 23.04
C ASP A 71 17.08 1.85 23.76
N THR A 72 16.31 2.65 23.03
CA THR A 72 15.68 3.86 23.55
C THR A 72 14.17 3.81 23.31
N ASP A 73 13.45 4.75 23.91
CA ASP A 73 12.05 5.00 23.57
C ASP A 73 11.97 5.45 22.11
N GLN A 74 11.14 4.74 21.33
CA GLN A 74 10.99 4.98 19.91
C GLN A 74 9.51 5.20 19.59
N VAL A 75 9.25 5.96 18.53
CA VAL A 75 7.91 6.28 18.06
C VAL A 75 7.85 6.21 16.53
N VAL A 76 6.64 6.05 16.02
CA VAL A 76 6.30 6.44 14.65
C VAL A 76 5.63 7.81 14.71
N GLN A 77 6.11 8.77 13.93
CA GLN A 77 5.40 10.01 13.68
C GLN A 77 4.67 9.94 12.36
N VAL A 78 3.41 10.39 12.32
CA VAL A 78 2.60 10.46 11.10
C VAL A 78 1.93 11.82 10.95
N VAL A 79 1.83 12.30 9.71
CA VAL A 79 1.08 13.49 9.30
C VAL A 79 0.39 13.25 7.97
N PRO A 80 -0.72 13.94 7.65
CA PRO A 80 -1.15 14.07 6.26
C PRO A 80 -0.01 14.62 5.41
N THR A 81 0.21 14.05 4.23
CA THR A 81 1.34 14.42 3.35
C THR A 81 1.29 15.89 2.95
N SER A 82 0.08 16.48 2.89
CA SER A 82 -0.12 17.92 2.67
C SER A 82 0.46 18.82 3.75
N ALA A 83 0.84 18.28 4.91
CA ALA A 83 1.51 19.02 5.99
C ALA A 83 3.04 19.06 5.85
N LEU A 84 3.64 18.32 4.90
CA LEU A 84 5.07 18.44 4.60
C LEU A 84 5.36 19.76 3.88
N VAL A 85 6.47 20.40 4.24
CA VAL A 85 6.99 21.59 3.54
C VAL A 85 8.39 21.23 3.03
N ASP A 86 8.61 21.32 1.71
CA ASP A 86 9.87 20.92 1.06
C ASP A 86 10.35 19.50 1.45
N GLY A 87 9.40 18.57 1.62
CA GLY A 87 9.66 17.19 2.04
C GLY A 87 10.07 17.02 3.51
N GLN A 88 10.05 18.10 4.30
CA GLN A 88 10.42 18.09 5.71
C GLN A 88 9.22 17.83 6.61
N PHE A 89 9.42 16.98 7.61
CA PHE A 89 8.43 16.69 8.65
C PHE A 89 8.19 17.94 9.53
N PRO A 90 6.94 18.32 9.82
CA PRO A 90 6.65 19.51 10.59
C PRO A 90 7.09 19.36 12.06
N ALA A 91 7.52 20.47 12.67
CA ALA A 91 7.91 20.51 14.08
C ALA A 91 6.73 20.31 15.05
N THR A 92 5.50 20.57 14.60
CA THR A 92 4.26 20.47 15.37
C THR A 92 3.15 19.84 14.52
N GLY A 93 2.17 19.19 15.14
CA GLY A 93 1.01 18.62 14.45
C GLY A 93 1.18 17.17 13.99
N ALA A 94 2.36 16.57 14.22
CA ALA A 94 2.57 15.13 14.06
C ALA A 94 1.86 14.34 15.16
N VAL A 95 1.13 13.31 14.78
CA VAL A 95 0.64 12.30 15.72
C VAL A 95 1.77 11.30 15.96
N SER A 96 2.03 10.96 17.22
CA SER A 96 3.09 10.02 17.61
C SER A 96 2.48 8.75 18.20
N PHE A 97 2.91 7.60 17.71
CA PHE A 97 2.53 6.29 18.23
C PHE A 97 3.75 5.65 18.88
N GLY A 98 3.62 5.28 20.16
CA GLY A 98 4.69 4.63 20.92
C GLY A 98 5.02 3.25 20.35
N ALA A 99 6.30 2.95 20.23
CA ALA A 99 6.77 1.66 19.75
C ALA A 99 6.98 0.67 20.90
N THR A 100 6.65 -0.58 20.66
CA THR A 100 7.02 -1.72 21.51
C THR A 100 8.02 -2.62 20.78
N GLY A 101 8.79 -3.40 21.52
CA GLY A 101 9.77 -4.29 20.93
C GLY A 101 10.80 -4.79 21.94
N SER A 102 11.84 -5.45 21.45
CA SER A 102 12.84 -6.10 22.30
C SER A 102 14.22 -6.11 21.64
N ALA A 103 15.23 -6.58 22.37
CA ALA A 103 16.52 -6.91 21.78
C ALA A 103 16.32 -7.99 20.70
N ASN A 104 17.01 -7.82 19.57
CA ASN A 104 17.02 -8.84 18.54
C ASN A 104 17.79 -10.07 19.02
N ILE A 105 17.65 -11.17 18.27
CA ILE A 105 18.54 -12.31 18.49
C ILE A 105 20.00 -11.90 18.24
N ALA A 106 20.93 -12.57 18.91
CA ALA A 106 22.34 -12.18 18.91
C ALA A 106 22.97 -12.10 17.51
N THR A 107 22.48 -12.89 16.55
CA THR A 107 22.97 -12.91 15.16
C THR A 107 22.60 -11.66 14.37
N SER A 108 21.47 -11.02 14.70
CA SER A 108 20.96 -9.85 14.00
C SER A 108 21.48 -8.55 14.62
N GLY A 109 21.69 -8.55 15.94
CA GLY A 109 22.11 -7.36 16.69
C GLY A 109 21.03 -6.27 16.73
N GLY A 110 21.24 -5.26 17.57
CA GLY A 110 20.27 -4.16 17.75
C GLY A 110 18.95 -4.60 18.37
N PHE A 111 17.89 -3.86 18.05
CA PHE A 111 16.57 -3.98 18.67
C PHE A 111 15.47 -3.85 17.62
N ASN A 112 14.44 -4.69 17.70
CA ASN A 112 13.23 -4.54 16.89
C ASN A 112 12.28 -3.58 17.59
N ARG A 113 11.48 -2.90 16.77
CA ARG A 113 10.40 -2.01 17.19
C ARG A 113 9.24 -2.15 16.23
N HIS A 114 8.04 -2.08 16.77
CA HIS A 114 6.83 -1.93 15.99
C HIS A 114 5.87 -0.96 16.68
N ALA A 115 5.02 -0.29 15.89
CA ALA A 115 3.92 0.51 16.40
C ALA A 115 2.70 0.36 15.51
N THR A 116 1.51 0.41 16.12
CA THR A 116 0.23 0.47 15.42
C THR A 116 -0.20 1.92 15.28
N LEU A 117 -0.31 2.38 14.04
CA LEU A 117 -0.93 3.65 13.68
C LEU A 117 -2.44 3.42 13.69
N THR A 118 -3.21 4.29 14.33
CA THR A 118 -4.66 4.18 14.44
C THR A 118 -5.35 5.50 14.10
N GLY A 119 -6.66 5.45 13.81
CA GLY A 119 -7.45 6.64 13.49
C GLY A 119 -7.05 7.28 12.17
N LEU A 120 -6.59 6.48 11.21
CA LEU A 120 -6.33 6.92 9.84
C LEU A 120 -7.67 7.26 9.18
N ALA A 121 -7.70 8.35 8.43
CA ALA A 121 -8.84 8.75 7.62
C ALA A 121 -8.77 8.09 6.25
N GLU A 122 -9.91 7.84 5.63
CA GLU A 122 -10.01 7.37 4.24
C GLU A 122 -9.43 8.39 3.26
N ASP A 123 -9.11 7.92 2.05
CA ASP A 123 -8.64 8.73 0.91
C ASP A 123 -7.51 9.73 1.22
N THR A 124 -6.67 9.39 2.19
CA THR A 124 -5.66 10.30 2.74
C THR A 124 -4.26 9.77 2.45
N SER A 125 -3.44 10.62 1.85
CA SER A 125 -1.99 10.34 1.74
C SER A 125 -1.30 10.76 3.03
N TYR A 126 -0.56 9.86 3.64
CA TYR A 126 0.19 10.05 4.88
C TYR A 126 1.69 9.99 4.65
N SER A 127 2.43 10.78 5.41
CA SER A 127 3.88 10.70 5.52
C SER A 127 4.25 10.29 6.94
N TYR A 128 5.18 9.33 7.07
CA TYR A 128 5.63 8.82 8.36
C TYR A 128 7.15 8.69 8.44
N ARG A 129 7.66 8.69 9.67
CA ARG A 129 9.06 8.38 9.99
C ARG A 129 9.13 7.67 11.33
N VAL A 130 10.14 6.83 11.48
CA VAL A 130 10.39 6.10 12.74
C VAL A 130 11.62 6.68 13.42
N GLY A 131 11.64 6.69 14.75
CA GLY A 131 12.83 7.15 15.46
C GLY A 131 12.58 7.58 16.89
N SER A 132 13.54 8.35 17.41
CA SER A 132 13.46 9.05 18.69
C SER A 132 13.66 10.55 18.51
N ALA A 133 13.53 11.34 19.58
CA ALA A 133 13.58 12.80 19.51
C ALA A 133 14.83 13.36 18.78
N ASP A 134 15.97 12.68 18.95
CA ASP A 134 17.27 13.15 18.45
C ASP A 134 17.74 12.41 17.18
N ALA A 135 17.01 11.39 16.71
CA ALA A 135 17.39 10.59 15.53
C ALA A 135 16.15 10.05 14.81
N TRP A 136 16.06 10.26 13.50
CA TRP A 136 14.93 9.85 12.68
C TRP A 136 15.38 9.09 11.44
N SER A 137 14.55 8.15 10.99
CA SER A 137 14.65 7.58 9.65
C SER A 137 14.38 8.62 8.57
N GLU A 138 14.64 8.25 7.32
CA GLU A 138 14.04 8.92 6.17
C GLU A 138 12.50 8.91 6.27
N VAL A 139 11.87 9.89 5.62
CA VAL A 139 10.41 10.00 5.53
C VAL A 139 9.91 9.03 4.47
N ASN A 140 8.94 8.21 4.84
CA ASN A 140 8.23 7.30 3.95
C ASN A 140 6.77 7.77 3.80
N THR A 141 6.07 7.27 2.79
CA THR A 141 4.68 7.67 2.51
C THR A 141 3.80 6.46 2.26
N PHE A 142 2.54 6.54 2.65
CA PHE A 142 1.52 5.56 2.27
C PHE A 142 0.20 6.28 2.02
N ARG A 143 -0.78 5.59 1.44
CA ARG A 143 -2.11 6.16 1.18
C ARG A 143 -3.21 5.21 1.61
N THR A 144 -4.14 5.71 2.40
CA THR A 144 -5.45 5.07 2.60
C THR A 144 -6.34 5.36 1.39
N ARG A 145 -7.20 4.40 1.04
CA ARG A 145 -8.27 4.57 0.05
C ARG A 145 -9.61 4.74 0.77
N SER A 146 -10.72 4.75 0.03
CA SER A 146 -12.04 4.53 0.62
C SER A 146 -12.02 3.25 1.47
N PHE A 147 -12.65 3.30 2.63
CA PHE A 147 -12.74 2.14 3.53
C PHE A 147 -13.85 1.16 3.14
N GLU A 148 -14.54 1.41 2.02
CA GLU A 148 -15.59 0.54 1.50
C GLU A 148 -15.39 0.27 0.00
N GLY A 149 -16.15 -0.69 -0.51
CA GLY A 149 -16.24 -0.99 -1.94
C GLY A 149 -15.12 -1.86 -2.50
N ASP A 150 -15.11 -1.97 -3.83
CA ASP A 150 -14.22 -2.83 -4.57
C ASP A 150 -12.74 -2.44 -4.37
N TYR A 151 -11.86 -3.44 -4.34
CA TYR A 151 -10.42 -3.23 -4.30
C TYR A 151 -9.67 -4.43 -4.89
N ASP A 152 -8.38 -4.24 -5.15
CA ASP A 152 -7.49 -5.30 -5.60
C ASP A 152 -6.40 -5.54 -4.53
N PHE A 153 -5.99 -6.78 -4.35
CA PHE A 153 -4.78 -7.12 -3.61
C PHE A 153 -3.88 -8.06 -4.44
N LEU A 154 -2.58 -8.04 -4.13
CA LEU A 154 -1.58 -8.82 -4.85
C LEU A 154 -1.00 -9.88 -3.92
N PHE A 155 -0.99 -11.13 -4.36
CA PHE A 155 -0.49 -12.27 -3.61
C PHE A 155 0.82 -12.82 -4.24
N PHE A 156 1.82 -13.06 -3.40
CA PHE A 156 3.16 -13.46 -3.83
C PHE A 156 3.60 -14.73 -3.14
N GLY A 157 3.91 -15.78 -3.91
CA GLY A 157 4.50 -17.02 -3.42
C GLY A 157 6.01 -16.93 -3.33
N ASP A 158 6.56 -17.44 -2.22
CA ASP A 158 7.95 -17.89 -2.09
C ASP A 158 9.02 -16.98 -2.73
N PRO A 159 9.17 -15.70 -2.30
CA PRO A 159 10.37 -14.94 -2.62
C PRO A 159 11.64 -15.68 -2.20
N GLN A 160 11.61 -16.37 -1.05
CA GLN A 160 12.62 -17.27 -0.50
C GLN A 160 14.05 -16.80 -0.81
N ILE A 161 14.36 -15.58 -0.38
CA ILE A 161 15.63 -14.94 -0.72
C ILE A 161 16.80 -15.76 -0.17
N GLY A 162 17.72 -16.14 -1.04
CA GLY A 162 18.86 -17.01 -0.74
C GLY A 162 18.75 -18.41 -1.34
N SER A 163 17.56 -18.83 -1.80
CA SER A 163 17.34 -20.20 -2.28
C SER A 163 18.15 -20.57 -3.51
N SER A 164 18.43 -19.61 -4.39
CA SER A 164 19.25 -19.86 -5.59
C SER A 164 20.74 -20.10 -5.25
N GLY A 165 21.14 -19.76 -4.02
CA GLY A 165 22.53 -19.63 -3.59
C GLY A 165 23.15 -18.27 -3.92
N ASN A 166 22.37 -17.30 -4.44
CA ASN A 166 22.83 -15.95 -4.75
C ASN A 166 21.80 -14.89 -4.34
N VAL A 167 21.97 -14.36 -3.12
CA VAL A 167 21.08 -13.35 -2.51
C VAL A 167 20.88 -12.12 -3.40
N ALA A 168 21.93 -11.64 -4.08
CA ALA A 168 21.83 -10.44 -4.91
C ALA A 168 20.95 -10.66 -6.17
N LYS A 169 20.97 -11.85 -6.76
CA LYS A 169 20.10 -12.17 -7.90
C LYS A 169 18.66 -12.43 -7.46
N ASP A 170 18.47 -13.09 -6.32
CA ASP A 170 17.14 -13.30 -5.74
C ASP A 170 16.49 -11.95 -5.39
N GLN A 171 17.27 -11.03 -4.79
CA GLN A 171 16.86 -9.66 -4.54
C GLN A 171 16.45 -8.94 -5.82
N ALA A 172 17.25 -9.04 -6.89
CA ALA A 172 16.95 -8.39 -8.15
C ALA A 172 15.62 -8.89 -8.75
N GLY A 173 15.37 -10.20 -8.71
CA GLY A 173 14.10 -10.79 -9.16
C GLY A 173 12.92 -10.38 -8.29
N TRP A 174 13.11 -10.32 -6.97
CA TRP A 174 12.05 -9.88 -6.05
C TRP A 174 11.70 -8.40 -6.20
N VAL A 175 12.69 -7.52 -6.23
CA VAL A 175 12.50 -6.06 -6.45
C VAL A 175 11.81 -5.80 -7.77
N ASP A 176 12.22 -6.49 -8.83
CA ASP A 176 11.60 -6.35 -10.15
C ASP A 176 10.15 -6.86 -10.16
N THR A 177 9.86 -8.00 -9.51
CA THR A 177 8.49 -8.52 -9.42
C THR A 177 7.55 -7.55 -8.68
N VAL A 178 7.96 -7.05 -7.50
CA VAL A 178 7.14 -6.07 -6.76
C VAL A 178 6.96 -4.79 -7.57
N GLY A 179 8.02 -4.32 -8.24
CA GLY A 179 7.99 -3.14 -9.09
C GLY A 179 7.00 -3.27 -10.26
N VAL A 180 7.09 -4.36 -11.02
CA VAL A 180 6.19 -4.63 -12.15
C VAL A 180 4.74 -4.79 -11.66
N ALA A 181 4.51 -5.61 -10.63
CA ALA A 181 3.18 -5.95 -10.17
C ALA A 181 2.42 -4.72 -9.66
N THR A 182 3.10 -3.86 -8.89
CA THR A 182 2.51 -2.62 -8.35
C THR A 182 2.37 -1.52 -9.42
N ALA A 183 3.29 -1.44 -10.39
CA ALA A 183 3.17 -0.51 -11.51
C ALA A 183 1.99 -0.86 -12.43
N ALA A 184 1.74 -2.15 -12.66
CA ALA A 184 0.60 -2.63 -13.43
C ALA A 184 -0.73 -2.52 -12.66
N ASN A 185 -0.68 -2.45 -11.33
CA ASN A 185 -1.84 -2.41 -10.44
C ASN A 185 -1.72 -1.27 -9.41
N PRO A 186 -1.76 0.00 -9.87
CA PRO A 186 -1.53 1.16 -9.01
C PRO A 186 -2.61 1.37 -7.93
N ASP A 187 -3.75 0.68 -8.06
CA ASP A 187 -4.85 0.70 -7.09
C ASP A 187 -4.89 -0.54 -6.19
N ALA A 188 -3.89 -1.41 -6.27
CA ALA A 188 -3.75 -2.49 -5.29
C ALA A 188 -3.55 -1.91 -3.88
N GLU A 189 -4.35 -2.37 -2.92
CA GLU A 189 -4.39 -1.80 -1.58
C GLU A 189 -3.58 -2.57 -0.55
N ILE A 190 -3.33 -3.87 -0.79
CA ILE A 190 -2.58 -4.77 0.09
C ILE A 190 -1.68 -5.69 -0.75
N LEU A 191 -0.50 -6.01 -0.20
CA LEU A 191 0.39 -7.07 -0.68
C LEU A 191 0.33 -8.24 0.32
N VAL A 192 -0.01 -9.44 -0.15
CA VAL A 192 -0.23 -10.64 0.67
C VAL A 192 0.87 -11.66 0.38
N SER A 193 1.45 -12.21 1.44
CA SER A 193 2.52 -13.20 1.39
C SER A 193 1.98 -14.61 1.28
N GLY A 194 2.62 -15.49 0.52
CA GLY A 194 2.45 -16.95 0.60
C GLY A 194 3.39 -17.63 1.61
N GLY A 195 4.30 -16.88 2.22
CA GLY A 195 5.33 -17.37 3.14
C GLY A 195 6.70 -17.53 2.48
N ASP A 196 7.67 -18.00 3.25
CA ASP A 196 9.07 -18.15 2.87
C ASP A 196 9.64 -16.84 2.30
N GLN A 197 9.71 -15.80 3.13
CA GLN A 197 10.34 -14.54 2.71
C GLN A 197 11.84 -14.74 2.45
N VAL A 198 12.49 -15.54 3.31
CA VAL A 198 13.93 -15.85 3.27
C VAL A 198 14.18 -17.34 3.27
N GLU A 199 15.31 -17.79 2.71
CA GLU A 199 15.70 -19.20 2.71
C GLU A 199 16.17 -19.69 4.08
N THR A 200 16.74 -18.82 4.90
CA THR A 200 17.31 -19.18 6.20
C THR A 200 16.90 -18.16 7.25
N ALA A 201 15.93 -18.53 8.08
CA ALA A 201 15.23 -17.68 9.05
C ALA A 201 16.05 -16.55 9.68
N ASN A 202 17.25 -16.80 10.22
CA ASN A 202 18.02 -15.79 10.96
C ASN A 202 19.17 -15.14 10.16
N THR A 203 19.17 -15.25 8.83
CA THR A 203 20.19 -14.65 7.97
C THR A 203 19.78 -13.23 7.58
N GLU A 204 20.25 -12.21 8.31
CA GLU A 204 19.83 -10.82 8.08
C GLU A 204 20.09 -10.29 6.67
N SER A 205 21.15 -10.73 5.99
CA SER A 205 21.39 -10.29 4.61
C SER A 205 20.29 -10.75 3.63
N GLN A 206 19.57 -11.83 3.95
CA GLN A 206 18.40 -12.26 3.17
C GLN A 206 17.17 -11.41 3.51
N TRP A 207 16.99 -11.02 4.78
CA TRP A 207 15.94 -10.08 5.20
C TRP A 207 16.17 -8.68 4.60
N ASP A 208 17.38 -8.16 4.65
CA ASP A 208 17.74 -6.88 4.02
C ASP A 208 17.40 -6.88 2.52
N ALA A 209 17.66 -8.00 1.84
CA ALA A 209 17.35 -8.20 0.43
C ALA A 209 15.84 -8.37 0.17
N PHE A 210 15.11 -9.06 1.04
CA PHE A 210 13.65 -9.16 0.97
C PHE A 210 12.98 -7.79 1.18
N LEU A 211 13.50 -6.98 2.10
CA LEU A 211 12.97 -5.64 2.46
C LEU A 211 13.46 -4.53 1.51
N ALA A 212 14.22 -4.87 0.46
CA ALA A 212 14.74 -3.91 -0.50
C ALA A 212 13.68 -3.15 -1.34
N PRO A 213 12.53 -3.74 -1.74
CA PRO A 213 11.52 -3.01 -2.50
C PRO A 213 10.94 -1.85 -1.68
N GLN A 214 11.01 -0.64 -2.22
CA GLN A 214 10.48 0.56 -1.55
C GLN A 214 8.97 0.47 -1.30
N GLN A 215 8.24 -0.24 -2.16
CA GLN A 215 6.80 -0.45 -2.07
C GLN A 215 6.38 -1.14 -0.77
N LEU A 216 7.26 -1.94 -0.13
CA LEU A 216 6.98 -2.54 1.18
C LEU A 216 6.90 -1.51 2.31
N LYS A 217 7.33 -0.26 2.07
CA LYS A 217 7.15 0.87 2.99
C LYS A 217 5.91 1.71 2.67
N GLU A 218 5.25 1.44 1.55
CA GLU A 218 4.19 2.29 0.97
C GLU A 218 2.83 1.58 0.87
N ILE A 219 2.85 0.27 0.59
CA ILE A 219 1.67 -0.61 0.49
C ILE A 219 1.76 -1.63 1.62
N PRO A 220 0.71 -1.81 2.43
CA PRO A 220 0.75 -2.73 3.56
C PRO A 220 1.00 -4.17 3.14
N TRP A 221 1.95 -4.81 3.82
CA TRP A 221 2.28 -6.23 3.69
C TRP A 221 1.52 -7.07 4.73
N ALA A 222 0.79 -8.09 4.28
CA ALA A 222 0.20 -9.13 5.12
C ALA A 222 1.10 -10.36 5.09
N ALA A 223 1.82 -10.61 6.17
CA ALA A 223 2.86 -11.63 6.24
C ALA A 223 2.32 -12.98 6.69
N THR A 224 2.60 -14.02 5.91
CA THR A 224 2.38 -15.43 6.24
C THR A 224 3.73 -16.05 6.57
N ILE A 225 3.77 -16.93 7.57
CA ILE A 225 5.00 -17.60 7.99
C ILE A 225 5.20 -18.92 7.23
N GLY A 226 6.34 -19.07 6.56
CA GLY A 226 6.73 -20.29 5.87
C GLY A 226 7.68 -21.18 6.67
N ASN A 227 8.01 -22.36 6.14
CA ASN A 227 8.88 -23.32 6.82
C ASN A 227 10.34 -22.90 6.84
N HIS A 228 10.76 -21.99 5.97
CA HIS A 228 12.09 -21.36 6.01
C HIS A 228 12.16 -20.17 6.96
N ASP A 229 11.01 -19.58 7.33
CA ASP A 229 10.91 -18.48 8.29
C ASP A 229 10.79 -18.98 9.74
N VAL A 230 10.01 -20.05 9.96
CA VAL A 230 9.59 -20.54 11.29
C VAL A 230 10.76 -20.94 12.21
N GLY A 231 11.88 -21.38 11.62
CA GLY A 231 13.04 -21.88 12.34
C GLY A 231 13.81 -20.83 13.15
N GLY A 232 13.43 -19.56 13.05
CA GLY A 232 14.09 -18.44 13.70
C GLY A 232 13.10 -17.42 14.27
N LYS A 233 13.61 -16.47 15.05
CA LYS A 233 12.80 -15.40 15.66
C LYS A 233 12.73 -14.15 14.77
N ALA A 234 13.59 -14.08 13.75
CA ALA A 234 13.72 -12.92 12.88
C ALA A 234 12.41 -12.58 12.17
N TYR A 235 11.59 -13.58 11.78
CA TYR A 235 10.25 -13.36 11.24
C TYR A 235 9.41 -12.46 12.15
N GLU A 236 9.26 -12.83 13.43
CA GLU A 236 8.51 -12.01 14.41
C GLU A 236 9.16 -10.65 14.70
N GLN A 237 10.48 -10.53 14.52
CA GLN A 237 11.20 -9.30 14.76
C GLN A 237 11.05 -8.31 13.59
N HIS A 238 10.95 -8.81 12.35
CA HIS A 238 10.74 -8.00 11.14
C HIS A 238 9.26 -7.77 10.82
N LEU A 239 8.36 -8.65 11.27
CA LEU A 239 6.97 -8.69 10.82
C LEU A 239 6.01 -8.76 12.02
N ALA A 240 5.55 -7.59 12.47
CA ALA A 240 4.43 -7.49 13.40
C ALA A 240 3.10 -7.60 12.64
N THR A 241 2.16 -8.37 13.20
CA THR A 241 0.85 -8.68 12.63
C THR A 241 -0.28 -8.30 13.62
N PRO A 242 -1.45 -7.87 13.14
CA PRO A 242 -2.58 -7.50 13.99
C PRO A 242 -3.21 -8.74 14.62
N ASN A 243 -3.98 -8.59 15.70
CA ASN A 243 -4.82 -9.65 16.32
C ASN A 243 -4.16 -11.04 16.44
N THR A 244 -2.85 -11.11 16.67
CA THR A 244 -2.13 -12.38 16.59
C THR A 244 -2.25 -13.16 17.89
N ASP A 245 -2.71 -14.41 17.79
CA ASP A 245 -2.64 -15.35 18.90
C ASP A 245 -1.27 -16.05 18.91
N ARG A 246 -0.46 -15.71 19.91
CA ARG A 246 0.89 -16.28 20.13
C ARG A 246 0.86 -17.46 21.12
N SER A 247 -0.28 -18.11 21.30
CA SER A 247 -0.41 -19.30 22.15
C SER A 247 0.46 -20.45 21.65
N ALA A 248 0.89 -21.31 22.59
CA ALA A 248 1.75 -22.46 22.29
C ALA A 248 1.20 -23.38 21.18
N ALA A 249 -0.12 -23.44 21.01
CA ALA A 249 -0.77 -24.23 19.98
C ALA A 249 -0.35 -23.86 18.54
N TYR A 250 0.06 -22.61 18.32
CA TYR A 250 0.40 -22.08 16.98
C TYR A 250 1.90 -21.98 16.74
N TYR A 251 2.70 -22.65 17.57
CA TYR A 251 4.16 -22.78 17.40
C TYR A 251 4.49 -24.24 17.11
N SER A 252 5.34 -24.46 16.10
CA SER A 252 5.78 -25.81 15.67
C SER A 252 6.40 -26.64 16.79
N ASN A 253 7.02 -25.99 17.78
CA ASN A 253 7.61 -26.62 18.95
C ASN A 253 6.80 -26.45 20.24
N GLY A 254 5.62 -25.81 20.20
CA GLY A 254 4.82 -25.54 21.39
C GLY A 254 5.42 -24.54 22.38
N GLN A 255 6.45 -23.76 22.00
CA GLN A 255 7.20 -22.89 22.91
C GLN A 255 7.31 -21.46 22.36
N PRO A 256 6.32 -20.57 22.63
CA PRO A 256 6.33 -19.19 22.15
C PRO A 256 7.54 -18.35 22.61
N ALA A 257 8.10 -18.70 23.78
CA ALA A 257 9.26 -18.04 24.37
C ALA A 257 10.61 -18.53 23.81
N SER A 258 10.60 -19.49 22.86
CA SER A 258 11.81 -20.00 22.23
C SER A 258 12.29 -19.08 21.09
N ASN A 259 13.37 -19.51 20.41
CA ASN A 259 13.94 -18.79 19.27
C ASN A 259 13.26 -19.12 17.93
N THR A 260 12.08 -19.74 17.94
CA THR A 260 11.26 -19.96 16.74
C THR A 260 10.12 -18.95 16.68
N SER A 261 9.61 -18.76 15.48
CA SER A 261 8.43 -17.93 15.24
C SER A 261 7.16 -18.79 15.11
N GLY A 262 6.01 -18.18 15.29
CA GLY A 262 4.70 -18.83 15.15
C GLY A 262 3.56 -17.92 15.53
N GLY A 263 2.33 -18.43 15.56
CA GLY A 263 1.12 -17.65 15.80
C GLY A 263 0.23 -17.56 14.58
N ASP A 264 -1.07 -17.50 14.83
CA ASP A 264 -2.10 -17.28 13.83
C ASP A 264 -2.68 -15.89 14.03
N TYR A 265 -3.15 -15.23 12.96
CA TYR A 265 -3.71 -13.90 13.06
C TYR A 265 -4.86 -13.66 12.10
N TRP A 266 -5.57 -12.56 12.29
CA TRP A 266 -6.66 -12.16 11.42
C TRP A 266 -6.77 -10.65 11.31
N TYR A 267 -7.36 -10.17 10.22
CA TYR A 267 -7.73 -8.77 10.04
C TYR A 267 -8.94 -8.68 9.11
N LEU A 268 -9.72 -7.62 9.28
CA LEU A 268 -10.82 -7.30 8.37
C LEU A 268 -10.32 -6.19 7.44
N TYR A 269 -10.41 -6.39 6.14
CA TYR A 269 -10.11 -5.32 5.17
C TYR A 269 -11.24 -5.23 4.16
N LYS A 270 -11.98 -4.13 4.28
CA LYS A 270 -13.28 -3.85 3.70
C LYS A 270 -14.22 -5.02 4.00
N ASP A 271 -14.81 -5.55 2.95
CA ASP A 271 -15.74 -6.66 3.03
C ASP A 271 -15.05 -8.04 3.11
N VAL A 272 -13.76 -8.12 3.48
CA VAL A 272 -13.01 -9.39 3.49
C VAL A 272 -12.38 -9.67 4.85
N LEU A 273 -12.75 -10.81 5.43
CA LEU A 273 -12.09 -11.36 6.62
C LEU A 273 -10.90 -12.21 6.17
N PHE A 274 -9.69 -11.76 6.47
CA PHE A 274 -8.47 -12.54 6.27
C PHE A 274 -8.10 -13.27 7.56
N ILE A 275 -7.81 -14.56 7.45
CA ILE A 275 -7.30 -15.39 8.55
C ILE A 275 -6.04 -16.08 8.07
N ASP A 276 -4.92 -15.80 8.72
CA ASP A 276 -3.61 -16.30 8.37
C ASP A 276 -3.13 -17.31 9.42
N LEU A 277 -2.71 -18.48 8.96
CA LEU A 277 -2.35 -19.61 9.81
C LEU A 277 -0.87 -19.97 9.68
N ASN A 278 -0.23 -20.19 10.83
CA ASN A 278 1.08 -20.82 10.87
C ASN A 278 0.97 -22.33 10.62
N SER A 279 0.84 -22.72 9.36
CA SER A 279 0.78 -24.13 8.94
C SER A 279 2.03 -24.98 9.27
N ASN A 280 3.07 -24.39 9.87
CA ASN A 280 4.21 -25.14 10.45
C ASN A 280 3.88 -25.76 11.81
N SER A 281 2.78 -25.35 12.45
CA SER A 281 2.31 -26.01 13.67
C SER A 281 1.60 -27.30 13.29
N TYR A 282 2.16 -28.42 13.74
CA TYR A 282 1.56 -29.74 13.65
C TYR A 282 1.34 -30.28 15.06
N GLN A 283 0.45 -31.26 15.21
CA GLN A 283 0.34 -31.96 16.47
C GLN A 283 1.52 -32.93 16.60
N THR A 284 2.49 -32.61 17.45
CA THR A 284 3.69 -33.43 17.63
C THR A 284 3.91 -33.81 19.10
N SER A 285 4.76 -34.82 19.32
CA SER A 285 5.24 -35.15 20.67
C SER A 285 6.06 -34.03 21.33
N GLN A 286 6.55 -33.06 20.55
CA GLN A 286 7.39 -31.95 21.02
C GLN A 286 6.55 -30.73 21.43
N GLY A 287 5.26 -30.69 21.11
CA GLY A 287 4.38 -29.55 21.30
C GLY A 287 3.67 -29.16 19.99
N GLY A 288 2.92 -28.06 20.04
CA GLY A 288 2.03 -27.61 18.97
C GLY A 288 0.60 -28.09 19.14
N GLY A 289 -0.34 -27.33 18.58
CA GLY A 289 -1.77 -27.67 18.53
C GLY A 289 -2.15 -28.34 17.22
N GLY A 290 -1.43 -28.03 16.14
CA GLY A 290 -1.68 -28.60 14.83
C GLY A 290 -3.02 -28.21 14.22
N ASP A 291 -3.46 -29.03 13.29
CA ASP A 291 -4.68 -28.82 12.50
C ASP A 291 -5.92 -28.64 13.39
N GLU A 292 -6.07 -29.39 14.48
CA GLU A 292 -7.20 -29.22 15.42
C GLU A 292 -7.26 -27.80 16.03
N ALA A 293 -6.11 -27.25 16.42
CA ALA A 293 -6.05 -25.90 16.97
C ALA A 293 -6.33 -24.84 15.90
N HIS A 294 -5.79 -25.02 14.70
CA HIS A 294 -6.06 -24.12 13.58
C HIS A 294 -7.54 -24.12 13.18
N LEU A 295 -8.18 -25.28 13.11
CA LEU A 295 -9.60 -25.38 12.83
C LEU A 295 -10.45 -24.71 13.90
N ALA A 296 -10.13 -24.93 15.18
CA ALA A 296 -10.81 -24.25 16.28
C ALA A 296 -10.63 -22.72 16.23
N TYR A 297 -9.44 -22.25 15.84
CA TYR A 297 -9.16 -20.83 15.66
C TYR A 297 -9.97 -20.22 14.51
N VAL A 298 -9.97 -20.86 13.33
CA VAL A 298 -10.74 -20.41 12.17
C VAL A 298 -12.23 -20.37 12.49
N THR A 299 -12.77 -21.41 13.13
CA THR A 299 -14.16 -21.41 13.59
C THR A 299 -14.45 -20.25 14.55
N ASP A 300 -13.62 -20.03 15.57
CA ASP A 300 -13.83 -18.95 16.54
C ASP A 300 -13.78 -17.55 15.91
N VAL A 301 -12.85 -17.33 14.98
CA VAL A 301 -12.73 -16.05 14.26
C VAL A 301 -13.93 -15.82 13.34
N ILE A 302 -14.35 -16.82 12.56
CA ILE A 302 -15.52 -16.72 11.66
C ILE A 302 -16.80 -16.53 12.47
N ASP A 303 -17.00 -17.27 13.57
CA ASP A 303 -18.17 -17.13 14.44
C ASP A 303 -18.31 -15.73 15.03
N LYS A 304 -17.17 -15.05 15.31
CA LYS A 304 -17.14 -13.72 15.91
C LYS A 304 -17.17 -12.58 14.89
N HIS A 305 -16.57 -12.77 13.73
CA HIS A 305 -16.25 -11.69 12.79
C HIS A 305 -16.72 -11.94 11.35
N GLY A 306 -17.10 -13.16 11.00
CA GLY A 306 -17.53 -13.51 9.64
C GLY A 306 -18.80 -12.77 9.20
N ALA A 307 -19.67 -12.38 10.14
CA ALA A 307 -20.86 -11.59 9.85
C ALA A 307 -20.56 -10.15 9.40
N ASP A 308 -19.34 -9.65 9.63
CA ASP A 308 -18.89 -8.33 9.21
C ASP A 308 -18.24 -8.35 7.81
N ALA A 309 -18.09 -9.53 7.20
CA ALA A 309 -17.44 -9.72 5.90
C ALA A 309 -18.41 -10.31 4.86
N LYS A 310 -18.17 -10.01 3.59
CA LYS A 310 -18.79 -10.69 2.44
C LYS A 310 -17.99 -11.90 1.98
N TYR A 311 -16.67 -11.84 2.17
CA TYR A 311 -15.76 -12.91 1.80
C TYR A 311 -14.88 -13.31 2.98
N THR A 312 -14.60 -14.61 3.08
CA THR A 312 -13.58 -15.13 3.99
C THR A 312 -12.41 -15.70 3.18
N VAL A 313 -11.22 -15.16 3.41
CA VAL A 313 -9.99 -15.60 2.75
C VAL A 313 -9.05 -16.19 3.80
N LEU A 314 -8.63 -17.44 3.60
CA LEU A 314 -7.57 -18.04 4.39
C LEU A 314 -6.23 -17.93 3.68
N VAL A 315 -5.17 -17.69 4.44
CA VAL A 315 -3.80 -17.69 3.93
C VAL A 315 -2.95 -18.59 4.80
N TYR A 316 -2.24 -19.55 4.20
CA TYR A 316 -1.25 -20.35 4.91
C TYR A 316 -0.25 -20.98 3.95
N HIS A 317 0.96 -21.21 4.44
CA HIS A 317 2.09 -21.52 3.56
C HIS A 317 1.97 -22.86 2.79
N HIS A 318 1.78 -24.00 3.48
CA HIS A 318 1.87 -25.32 2.85
C HIS A 318 0.71 -25.57 1.87
N SER A 319 1.03 -25.80 0.58
CA SER A 319 0.05 -26.07 -0.47
C SER A 319 -0.52 -27.50 -0.40
N ILE A 320 -1.77 -27.61 0.03
CA ILE A 320 -2.47 -28.91 0.13
C ILE A 320 -2.97 -29.41 -1.23
N TYR A 321 -3.12 -28.53 -2.21
CA TYR A 321 -3.52 -28.83 -3.58
C TYR A 321 -2.43 -28.39 -4.57
N SER A 322 -1.24 -28.95 -4.38
CA SER A 322 -0.06 -28.67 -5.17
C SER A 322 0.09 -29.62 -6.38
N ALA A 323 0.99 -29.29 -7.32
CA ALA A 323 1.21 -30.05 -8.55
C ALA A 323 2.62 -30.64 -8.66
N ALA A 324 3.55 -30.25 -7.78
CA ALA A 324 4.96 -30.53 -7.94
C ALA A 324 5.49 -31.42 -6.80
N ALA A 325 6.57 -31.00 -6.14
CA ALA A 325 7.35 -31.84 -5.24
C ALA A 325 6.55 -32.27 -3.99
N HIS A 326 5.63 -31.41 -3.54
CA HIS A 326 4.90 -31.57 -2.29
C HIS A 326 3.46 -32.13 -2.45
N ALA A 327 3.06 -32.48 -3.68
CA ALA A 327 1.69 -32.94 -3.97
C ALA A 327 1.30 -34.20 -3.19
N GLN A 328 2.27 -35.09 -2.94
CA GLN A 328 2.07 -36.40 -2.30
C GLN A 328 2.55 -36.46 -0.85
N ASP A 329 2.89 -35.32 -0.24
CA ASP A 329 3.34 -35.28 1.14
C ASP A 329 2.24 -35.77 2.10
N ALA A 330 2.68 -36.49 3.14
CA ALA A 330 1.78 -37.20 4.04
C ALA A 330 0.95 -36.24 4.91
N ASP A 331 1.54 -35.12 5.30
CA ASP A 331 0.85 -34.06 6.05
C ASP A 331 -0.14 -33.29 5.17
N ASN A 332 0.20 -33.03 3.90
CA ASN A 332 -0.76 -32.52 2.93
C ASN A 332 -1.95 -33.48 2.73
N ALA A 333 -1.70 -34.80 2.72
CA ALA A 333 -2.77 -35.79 2.64
C ALA A 333 -3.73 -35.75 3.85
N VAL A 334 -3.22 -35.51 5.06
CA VAL A 334 -4.05 -35.31 6.26
C VAL A 334 -4.89 -34.04 6.11
N ARG A 335 -4.25 -32.91 5.80
CA ARG A 335 -4.94 -31.61 5.67
C ARG A 335 -5.98 -31.59 4.56
N ARG A 336 -5.77 -32.29 3.44
CA ARG A 336 -6.78 -32.47 2.38
C ARG A 336 -8.07 -33.17 2.84
N THR A 337 -8.09 -33.73 4.05
CA THR A 337 -9.31 -34.28 4.66
C THR A 337 -9.96 -33.24 5.57
N ASP A 338 -9.23 -32.77 6.58
CA ASP A 338 -9.84 -32.03 7.68
C ASP A 338 -10.10 -30.56 7.31
N PHE A 339 -9.17 -29.92 6.58
CA PHE A 339 -9.28 -28.51 6.21
C PHE A 339 -10.41 -28.28 5.20
N PRO A 340 -10.49 -28.97 4.05
CA PRO A 340 -11.59 -28.78 3.12
C PRO A 340 -12.97 -29.06 3.71
N ALA A 341 -13.09 -30.04 4.62
CA ALA A 341 -14.35 -30.30 5.30
C ALA A 341 -14.79 -29.09 6.14
N ALA A 342 -13.90 -28.60 7.00
CA ALA A 342 -14.20 -27.47 7.88
C ALA A 342 -14.40 -26.16 7.09
N PHE A 343 -13.53 -25.87 6.12
CA PHE A 343 -13.57 -24.61 5.36
C PHE A 343 -14.82 -24.51 4.48
N SER A 344 -15.28 -25.64 3.91
CA SER A 344 -16.56 -25.70 3.21
C SER A 344 -17.74 -25.45 4.14
N GLU A 345 -17.73 -26.01 5.35
CA GLU A 345 -18.80 -25.81 6.35
C GLU A 345 -18.84 -24.37 6.88
N LEU A 346 -17.67 -23.75 7.05
CA LEU A 346 -17.52 -22.40 7.58
C LEU A 346 -17.71 -21.30 6.52
N GLY A 347 -17.96 -21.66 5.25
CA GLY A 347 -18.19 -20.70 4.18
C GLY A 347 -16.95 -19.92 3.75
N VAL A 348 -15.77 -20.54 3.78
CA VAL A 348 -14.55 -19.95 3.23
C VAL A 348 -14.65 -19.86 1.71
N ASP A 349 -14.30 -18.73 1.12
CA ASP A 349 -14.38 -18.54 -0.34
C ASP A 349 -13.08 -18.91 -1.05
N LEU A 350 -11.96 -18.48 -0.47
CA LEU A 350 -10.64 -18.55 -1.09
C LEU A 350 -9.56 -18.93 -0.08
N VAL A 351 -8.66 -19.80 -0.51
CA VAL A 351 -7.46 -20.21 0.23
C VAL A 351 -6.22 -19.92 -0.62
N LEU A 352 -5.27 -19.18 -0.06
CA LEU A 352 -4.03 -18.75 -0.72
C LEU A 352 -2.80 -19.40 -0.07
N GLN A 353 -1.93 -19.99 -0.89
CA GLN A 353 -0.82 -20.85 -0.46
C GLN A 353 0.46 -20.63 -1.31
N GLY A 354 1.61 -21.04 -0.78
CA GLY A 354 2.92 -21.02 -1.47
C GLY A 354 3.58 -22.40 -1.45
N HIS A 355 4.82 -22.48 -0.96
CA HIS A 355 5.60 -23.68 -0.62
C HIS A 355 6.08 -24.55 -1.79
N ASP A 356 5.29 -24.74 -2.83
CA ASP A 356 5.57 -25.74 -3.88
C ASP A 356 6.14 -25.12 -5.17
N HIS A 357 6.40 -23.81 -5.20
CA HIS A 357 7.08 -23.13 -6.32
C HIS A 357 6.56 -23.54 -7.71
N VAL A 358 5.25 -23.67 -7.81
CA VAL A 358 4.47 -24.01 -9.00
C VAL A 358 3.12 -23.34 -8.86
N TYR A 359 2.57 -22.84 -9.97
CA TYR A 359 1.23 -22.30 -9.92
C TYR A 359 0.19 -23.43 -9.99
N THR A 360 -0.73 -23.46 -9.04
CA THR A 360 -1.93 -24.30 -9.11
C THR A 360 -3.17 -23.51 -8.77
N ARG A 361 -4.26 -23.87 -9.43
CA ARG A 361 -5.61 -23.46 -9.07
C ARG A 361 -6.48 -24.70 -9.00
N SER A 362 -7.15 -24.91 -7.88
CA SER A 362 -8.07 -26.03 -7.74
C SER A 362 -9.35 -25.83 -8.57
N TYR A 363 -10.11 -26.91 -8.77
CA TYR A 363 -11.56 -26.80 -8.94
C TYR A 363 -12.18 -26.14 -7.70
N LEU A 364 -13.43 -25.72 -7.75
CA LEU A 364 -14.14 -25.45 -6.49
C LEU A 364 -14.25 -26.75 -5.70
N ILE A 365 -13.78 -26.76 -4.46
CA ILE A 365 -13.78 -27.95 -3.61
C ILE A 365 -14.82 -27.78 -2.50
N ASN A 366 -15.72 -28.76 -2.37
CA ASN A 366 -16.61 -28.92 -1.24
C ASN A 366 -16.24 -30.20 -0.47
N SER A 367 -15.78 -30.05 0.77
CA SER A 367 -15.52 -31.18 1.68
C SER A 367 -14.65 -32.29 1.06
N GLY A 368 -13.59 -31.87 0.35
CA GLY A 368 -12.64 -32.78 -0.32
C GLY A 368 -13.15 -33.38 -1.63
N GLN A 369 -14.19 -32.83 -2.26
CA GLN A 369 -14.67 -33.24 -3.58
C GLN A 369 -14.85 -32.02 -4.47
N LYS A 370 -14.88 -32.19 -5.79
CA LYS A 370 -15.31 -31.09 -6.67
C LYS A 370 -16.74 -30.68 -6.29
N ALA A 371 -16.97 -29.38 -6.07
CA ALA A 371 -18.28 -28.84 -5.71
C ALA A 371 -19.29 -29.06 -6.84
N ASP A 372 -18.85 -28.85 -8.07
CA ASP A 372 -19.55 -29.24 -9.29
C ASP A 372 -18.75 -30.33 -10.02
N PRO A 373 -19.25 -31.57 -10.14
CA PRO A 373 -18.56 -32.63 -10.87
C PRO A 373 -18.43 -32.35 -12.39
N ASP A 374 -19.23 -31.43 -12.93
CA ASP A 374 -19.22 -31.05 -14.34
C ASP A 374 -18.34 -29.81 -14.63
N GLU A 375 -17.71 -29.19 -13.61
CA GLU A 375 -16.75 -28.09 -13.80
C GLU A 375 -15.61 -28.55 -14.73
N GLN A 376 -15.34 -27.76 -15.77
CA GLN A 376 -14.31 -28.09 -16.77
C GLN A 376 -12.92 -27.60 -16.34
N PRO A 377 -11.84 -28.32 -16.70
CA PRO A 377 -10.48 -27.83 -16.47
C PRO A 377 -10.29 -26.43 -17.10
N GLY A 378 -9.73 -25.50 -16.34
CA GLY A 378 -9.48 -24.13 -16.81
C GLY A 378 -10.75 -23.29 -17.04
N GLN A 379 -11.90 -23.70 -16.49
CA GLN A 379 -13.13 -22.92 -16.60
C GLN A 379 -12.95 -21.51 -15.99
N ALA A 380 -13.32 -20.49 -16.78
CA ALA A 380 -13.06 -19.09 -16.47
C ALA A 380 -14.12 -18.44 -15.57
N ASP A 381 -15.34 -18.97 -15.55
CA ASP A 381 -16.44 -18.51 -14.70
C ASP A 381 -16.99 -19.70 -13.92
N VAL A 382 -16.88 -19.65 -12.59
CA VAL A 382 -17.27 -20.74 -11.69
C VAL A 382 -18.21 -20.24 -10.59
N PHE A 383 -19.11 -21.10 -10.13
CA PHE A 383 -20.12 -20.77 -9.13
C PHE A 383 -19.90 -21.65 -7.91
N ALA A 384 -19.53 -21.05 -6.78
CA ALA A 384 -19.14 -21.75 -5.57
C ALA A 384 -20.16 -22.83 -5.15
N GLY A 385 -21.45 -22.51 -5.27
CA GLY A 385 -22.50 -23.32 -4.67
C GLY A 385 -22.32 -23.42 -3.14
N PRO A 386 -23.16 -24.20 -2.45
CA PRO A 386 -23.03 -24.34 -1.00
C PRO A 386 -21.69 -25.00 -0.64
N GLY A 387 -20.79 -24.22 -0.03
CA GLY A 387 -19.51 -24.69 0.52
C GLY A 387 -18.38 -24.94 -0.48
N GLY A 388 -18.48 -24.47 -1.72
CA GLY A 388 -17.37 -24.56 -2.67
C GLY A 388 -16.28 -23.53 -2.38
N VAL A 389 -15.05 -24.01 -2.19
CA VAL A 389 -13.88 -23.19 -1.84
C VAL A 389 -12.84 -23.27 -2.97
N LEU A 390 -12.29 -22.12 -3.38
CA LEU A 390 -11.16 -22.09 -4.32
C LEU A 390 -9.83 -22.12 -3.57
N TYR A 391 -8.89 -22.95 -4.02
CA TYR A 391 -7.52 -23.00 -3.49
C TYR A 391 -6.53 -22.59 -4.58
N VAL A 392 -5.59 -21.72 -4.23
CA VAL A 392 -4.59 -21.19 -5.16
C VAL A 392 -3.21 -21.26 -4.53
N THR A 393 -2.28 -21.91 -5.24
CA THR A 393 -0.86 -21.90 -4.92
C THR A 393 -0.13 -20.95 -5.85
N ALA A 394 0.54 -19.96 -5.30
CA ALA A 394 1.39 -19.08 -6.08
C ALA A 394 2.73 -19.75 -6.43
N ASN A 395 3.27 -19.39 -7.59
CA ASN A 395 4.63 -19.76 -7.99
C ASN A 395 5.67 -18.84 -7.32
N SER A 396 6.97 -19.07 -7.55
CA SER A 396 8.03 -18.22 -7.02
C SER A 396 8.01 -16.80 -7.60
N ALA A 397 7.89 -15.82 -6.71
CA ALA A 397 7.86 -14.39 -7.04
C ALA A 397 9.26 -13.81 -7.29
N SER A 398 10.33 -14.37 -6.73
CA SER A 398 11.70 -13.88 -6.95
C SER A 398 12.44 -14.63 -8.06
N GLY A 399 11.96 -15.81 -8.44
CA GLY A 399 12.62 -16.74 -9.35
C GLY A 399 13.83 -17.44 -8.73
N SER A 400 13.92 -17.48 -7.40
CA SER A 400 15.00 -18.14 -6.65
C SER A 400 14.98 -19.66 -6.79
N LYS A 401 13.80 -20.25 -6.95
CA LYS A 401 13.57 -21.70 -7.08
C LYS A 401 12.24 -21.98 -7.78
N TYR A 402 12.19 -23.07 -8.53
CA TYR A 402 10.98 -23.62 -9.15
C TYR A 402 10.93 -25.14 -9.00
N TYR A 403 9.73 -25.73 -9.03
CA TYR A 403 9.55 -27.18 -9.15
C TYR A 403 8.79 -27.56 -10.42
N ASP A 404 9.26 -28.64 -11.07
CA ASP A 404 8.58 -29.27 -12.19
C ASP A 404 7.30 -29.99 -11.71
N ILE A 405 6.24 -29.93 -12.53
CA ILE A 405 4.99 -30.66 -12.27
C ILE A 405 5.25 -32.17 -12.26
N THR A 406 4.71 -32.86 -11.25
CA THR A 406 4.86 -34.32 -11.08
C THR A 406 3.63 -35.07 -11.61
N THR A 407 3.81 -36.36 -11.91
CA THR A 407 2.71 -37.20 -12.41
C THR A 407 1.75 -37.58 -11.27
N PRO A 408 0.42 -37.53 -11.50
CA PRO A 408 -0.57 -38.02 -10.55
C PRO A 408 -0.37 -39.50 -10.19
N THR A 409 -0.83 -39.89 -9.00
CA THR A 409 -0.75 -41.27 -8.52
C THR A 409 -1.58 -42.19 -9.40
N ALA A 410 -0.93 -43.13 -10.08
CA ALA A 410 -1.60 -44.10 -10.94
C ALA A 410 -2.63 -44.93 -10.15
N GLY A 411 -3.89 -44.87 -10.56
CA GLY A 411 -4.99 -45.55 -9.85
C GLY A 411 -5.33 -44.96 -8.47
N GLY A 412 -4.79 -43.78 -8.14
CA GLY A 412 -5.13 -43.06 -6.92
C GLY A 412 -6.58 -42.56 -6.92
N ALA A 413 -7.12 -42.32 -5.73
CA ALA A 413 -8.46 -41.75 -5.57
C ALA A 413 -8.53 -40.30 -6.10
N THR A 414 -9.70 -39.91 -6.59
CA THR A 414 -10.00 -38.58 -7.15
C THR A 414 -10.88 -37.74 -6.21
N SER A 415 -10.65 -37.90 -4.90
CA SER A 415 -11.33 -37.17 -3.82
C SER A 415 -10.53 -37.26 -2.52
N GLY A 416 -10.83 -36.36 -1.59
CA GLY A 416 -10.25 -36.23 -0.26
C GLY A 416 -8.72 -36.15 -0.31
N ALA A 417 -8.07 -36.97 0.51
CA ALA A 417 -6.61 -37.11 0.55
C ALA A 417 -5.97 -37.65 -0.75
N GLY A 418 -6.78 -38.15 -1.70
CA GLY A 418 -6.32 -38.78 -2.93
C GLY A 418 -5.47 -37.85 -3.80
N THR A 419 -4.60 -38.45 -4.60
CA THR A 419 -3.71 -37.74 -5.55
C THR A 419 -3.80 -38.37 -6.94
N GLY A 420 -4.94 -38.98 -7.26
CA GLY A 420 -5.21 -39.58 -8.57
C GLY A 420 -5.30 -38.56 -9.69
N ALA A 421 -5.27 -39.05 -10.92
CA ALA A 421 -5.43 -38.25 -12.13
C ALA A 421 -6.86 -37.71 -12.28
N ASP A 422 -7.01 -36.48 -12.75
CA ASP A 422 -8.31 -35.90 -13.10
C ASP A 422 -8.95 -36.66 -14.28
N PRO A 423 -10.19 -37.18 -14.13
CA PRO A 423 -10.88 -37.85 -15.23
C PRO A 423 -11.06 -36.98 -16.50
N LEU A 424 -11.12 -35.66 -16.35
CA LEU A 424 -11.26 -34.72 -17.48
C LEU A 424 -9.91 -34.26 -18.06
N ASN A 425 -8.84 -34.38 -17.28
CA ASN A 425 -7.48 -34.00 -17.68
C ASN A 425 -6.45 -34.96 -17.04
N PRO A 426 -6.24 -36.17 -17.61
CA PRO A 426 -5.50 -37.25 -16.93
C PRO A 426 -4.02 -36.96 -16.63
N ASP A 427 -3.45 -35.92 -17.23
CA ASP A 427 -2.08 -35.47 -16.93
C ASP A 427 -2.02 -34.59 -15.67
N SER A 428 -3.18 -34.23 -15.11
CA SER A 428 -3.31 -33.36 -13.93
C SER A 428 -3.83 -34.08 -12.69
N TYR A 429 -3.44 -33.59 -11.51
CA TYR A 429 -4.01 -34.05 -10.24
C TYR A 429 -5.51 -33.72 -10.19
N TRP A 430 -6.34 -34.63 -9.66
CA TRP A 430 -7.81 -34.53 -9.73
C TRP A 430 -8.40 -33.22 -9.19
N PHE A 431 -7.71 -32.59 -8.24
CA PHE A 431 -8.15 -31.39 -7.57
C PHE A 431 -7.74 -30.11 -8.32
N ASN A 432 -6.78 -30.17 -9.25
CA ASN A 432 -6.28 -28.99 -9.97
C ASN A 432 -7.07 -28.76 -11.26
N SER A 433 -7.78 -27.64 -11.33
CA SER A 433 -8.40 -27.14 -12.56
C SER A 433 -7.33 -26.59 -13.52
N VAL A 434 -6.29 -25.95 -12.96
CA VAL A 434 -5.11 -25.47 -13.70
C VAL A 434 -3.84 -25.81 -12.93
N GLN A 435 -2.81 -26.23 -13.67
CA GLN A 435 -1.45 -26.38 -13.19
C GLN A 435 -0.52 -25.72 -14.21
N ASN A 436 0.40 -24.88 -13.76
CA ASN A 436 1.34 -24.22 -14.65
C ASN A 436 2.73 -24.14 -14.01
N GLN A 437 3.72 -24.56 -14.80
CA GLN A 437 5.12 -24.23 -14.57
C GLN A 437 5.71 -23.75 -15.89
N GLU A 438 6.40 -22.62 -15.82
CA GLU A 438 7.09 -22.01 -16.95
C GLU A 438 8.53 -21.61 -16.60
N HIS A 439 8.94 -21.78 -15.33
CA HIS A 439 10.19 -21.27 -14.77
C HIS A 439 10.38 -19.76 -14.98
N VAL A 440 9.27 -19.04 -14.99
CA VAL A 440 9.19 -17.57 -14.99
C VAL A 440 8.51 -17.10 -13.72
N ARG A 441 8.88 -15.89 -13.27
CA ARG A 441 8.31 -15.27 -12.07
C ARG A 441 6.87 -14.89 -12.32
N THR A 442 6.00 -15.15 -11.35
CA THR A 442 4.60 -14.71 -11.39
C THR A 442 4.16 -14.13 -10.06
N TYR A 443 3.03 -13.43 -10.08
CA TYR A 443 2.26 -13.05 -8.90
C TYR A 443 0.78 -13.27 -9.20
N VAL A 444 -0.04 -13.38 -8.15
CA VAL A 444 -1.48 -13.51 -8.29
C VAL A 444 -2.13 -12.17 -7.96
N LYS A 445 -3.03 -11.71 -8.82
CA LYS A 445 -3.91 -10.57 -8.55
C LYS A 445 -5.27 -11.11 -8.13
N VAL A 446 -5.79 -10.62 -7.01
CA VAL A 446 -7.16 -10.89 -6.58
C VAL A 446 -7.95 -9.59 -6.59
N GLN A 447 -9.04 -9.60 -7.34
CA GLN A 447 -9.97 -8.50 -7.50
C GLN A 447 -11.20 -8.79 -6.65
N VAL A 448 -11.36 -8.05 -5.56
CA VAL A 448 -12.55 -8.13 -4.71
C VAL A 448 -13.61 -7.22 -5.31
N ARG A 449 -14.72 -7.82 -5.73
CA ARG A 449 -15.88 -7.10 -6.24
C ARG A 449 -17.08 -7.39 -5.38
N SER A 450 -18.09 -6.57 -5.53
CA SER A 450 -19.29 -6.68 -4.70
C SER A 450 -20.04 -8.03 -4.76
N ASP A 451 -19.91 -8.79 -5.86
CA ASP A 451 -20.66 -10.03 -6.12
C ASP A 451 -19.78 -11.18 -6.69
N LYS A 452 -18.46 -11.00 -6.71
CA LYS A 452 -17.50 -11.99 -7.21
C LYS A 452 -16.07 -11.69 -6.79
N LEU A 453 -15.22 -12.70 -6.86
CA LEU A 453 -13.77 -12.58 -6.85
C LEU A 453 -13.22 -12.86 -8.24
N VAL A 454 -12.25 -12.08 -8.74
CA VAL A 454 -11.49 -12.45 -9.94
C VAL A 454 -10.05 -12.73 -9.53
N VAL A 455 -9.54 -13.92 -9.85
CA VAL A 455 -8.20 -14.36 -9.48
C VAL A 455 -7.40 -14.60 -10.74
N GLU A 456 -6.29 -13.88 -10.90
CA GLU A 456 -5.44 -13.92 -12.09
C GLU A 456 -4.00 -14.22 -11.72
N ASN A 457 -3.39 -15.25 -12.32
CA ASN A 457 -1.94 -15.46 -12.25
C ASN A 457 -1.26 -14.73 -13.41
N ILE A 458 -0.29 -13.87 -13.11
CA ILE A 458 0.28 -12.92 -14.07
C ILE A 458 1.80 -13.02 -14.04
N ARG A 459 2.42 -13.08 -15.23
CA ARG A 459 3.89 -13.07 -15.35
C ARG A 459 4.46 -11.72 -14.90
N SER A 460 5.38 -11.74 -13.94
CA SER A 460 6.18 -10.57 -13.56
C SER A 460 7.55 -10.54 -14.25
N GLY A 461 7.97 -11.65 -14.84
CA GLY A 461 9.25 -11.77 -15.53
C GLY A 461 9.18 -12.68 -16.75
N THR A 462 10.33 -12.80 -17.40
CA THR A 462 10.59 -13.69 -18.54
C THR A 462 11.67 -14.72 -18.15
N CYS A 463 12.13 -15.50 -19.10
CA CYS A 463 13.34 -16.32 -18.96
C CYS A 463 14.62 -15.48 -18.85
N ASP A 464 14.58 -14.24 -19.30
CA ASP A 464 15.70 -13.31 -19.19
C ASP A 464 15.87 -12.81 -17.75
N ALA A 465 17.07 -12.33 -17.45
CA ALA A 465 17.37 -11.75 -16.15
C ALA A 465 16.50 -10.50 -15.85
N PRO A 466 16.07 -10.29 -14.60
CA PRO A 466 16.41 -11.10 -13.43
C PRO A 466 15.53 -12.37 -13.33
N ASN A 467 16.17 -13.53 -13.20
CA ASN A 467 15.53 -14.83 -12.95
C ASN A 467 16.62 -15.80 -12.47
N SER A 468 16.90 -15.82 -11.16
CA SER A 468 18.14 -16.39 -10.64
C SER A 468 18.24 -17.91 -10.85
N ALA A 469 17.14 -18.66 -10.78
CA ALA A 469 17.12 -20.08 -11.09
C ALA A 469 17.52 -20.36 -12.55
N VAL A 470 17.02 -19.57 -13.51
CA VAL A 470 17.38 -19.71 -14.93
C VAL A 470 18.81 -19.24 -15.18
N GLU A 471 19.17 -18.05 -14.69
CA GLU A 471 20.50 -17.47 -14.87
C GLU A 471 21.65 -18.33 -14.30
N LEU A 472 21.36 -19.12 -13.26
CA LEU A 472 22.32 -20.00 -12.60
C LEU A 472 22.23 -21.46 -13.08
N GLY A 473 21.37 -21.75 -14.07
CA GLY A 473 21.19 -23.09 -14.64
C GLY A 473 20.64 -24.10 -13.63
N LYS A 474 19.77 -23.67 -12.71
CA LYS A 474 19.10 -24.51 -11.71
C LYS A 474 17.91 -25.27 -12.30
N VAL A 475 17.35 -24.75 -13.40
CA VAL A 475 16.31 -25.40 -14.20
C VAL A 475 16.85 -25.70 -15.59
N SER A 476 16.37 -26.78 -16.22
CA SER A 476 16.87 -27.23 -17.52
C SER A 476 16.14 -26.61 -18.72
N TRP A 477 15.03 -25.92 -18.47
CA TRP A 477 14.16 -25.31 -19.48
C TRP A 477 13.47 -24.07 -18.89
N CYS A 478 12.96 -23.18 -19.74
CA CYS A 478 12.15 -22.03 -19.34
C CYS A 478 11.22 -21.60 -20.48
N GLY A 479 10.05 -21.06 -20.12
CA GLY A 479 9.00 -20.61 -21.02
C GLY A 479 7.87 -21.62 -21.19
N PRO A 480 6.79 -21.25 -21.90
CA PRO A 480 5.64 -22.13 -22.11
C PRO A 480 5.98 -23.43 -22.84
N ASP A 481 5.16 -24.46 -22.63
CA ASP A 481 5.33 -25.79 -23.22
C ASP A 481 6.72 -26.40 -22.97
N SER A 482 7.21 -26.26 -21.73
CA SER A 482 8.55 -26.69 -21.32
C SER A 482 9.67 -26.05 -22.17
N GLY A 483 9.50 -24.77 -22.54
CA GLY A 483 10.40 -24.01 -23.41
C GLY A 483 10.29 -24.33 -24.91
N ALA A 484 9.30 -25.11 -25.33
CA ALA A 484 9.05 -25.36 -26.76
C ALA A 484 8.38 -24.17 -27.46
N SER A 485 7.66 -23.34 -26.70
CA SER A 485 6.98 -22.14 -27.19
C SER A 485 7.76 -20.88 -26.82
N ALA A 486 7.54 -19.81 -27.60
CA ALA A 486 8.16 -18.52 -27.33
C ALA A 486 7.70 -17.97 -25.99
N ASP A 487 8.64 -17.34 -25.27
CA ASP A 487 8.35 -16.68 -24.01
C ASP A 487 7.28 -15.58 -24.18
N GLN A 488 6.45 -15.41 -23.16
CA GLN A 488 5.36 -14.44 -23.16
C GLN A 488 5.81 -13.15 -22.46
N PRO A 489 5.34 -11.97 -22.90
CA PRO A 489 5.75 -10.72 -22.30
C PRO A 489 5.27 -10.61 -20.85
N VAL A 490 6.05 -9.89 -20.04
CA VAL A 490 5.66 -9.45 -18.69
C VAL A 490 4.27 -8.81 -18.71
N GLY A 491 3.43 -9.16 -17.73
CA GLY A 491 2.03 -8.75 -17.64
C GLY A 491 1.05 -9.68 -18.36
N SER A 492 1.53 -10.71 -19.06
CA SER A 492 0.65 -11.71 -19.67
C SER A 492 0.00 -12.60 -18.61
N VAL A 493 -1.32 -12.71 -18.68
CA VAL A 493 -2.13 -13.61 -17.85
C VAL A 493 -1.80 -15.06 -18.20
N VAL A 494 -1.53 -15.87 -17.18
CA VAL A 494 -1.29 -17.32 -17.25
C VAL A 494 -2.60 -18.07 -17.04
N ASP A 495 -3.38 -17.64 -16.06
CA ASP A 495 -4.69 -18.18 -15.70
C ASP A 495 -5.56 -17.08 -15.12
N SER A 496 -6.87 -17.20 -15.32
CA SER A 496 -7.88 -16.26 -14.82
C SER A 496 -9.16 -17.01 -14.51
N VAL A 497 -9.71 -16.79 -13.32
CA VAL A 497 -11.03 -17.29 -12.94
C VAL A 497 -11.84 -16.19 -12.27
N THR A 498 -13.13 -16.14 -12.60
CA THR A 498 -14.16 -15.39 -11.89
C THR A 498 -14.93 -16.37 -11.02
N VAL A 499 -14.90 -16.17 -9.71
CA VAL A 499 -15.62 -16.95 -8.72
C VAL A 499 -16.84 -16.18 -8.25
N HIS A 500 -18.01 -16.76 -8.48
CA HIS A 500 -19.27 -16.24 -7.94
C HIS A 500 -19.57 -16.92 -6.60
N PRO A 501 -19.55 -16.18 -5.48
CA PRO A 501 -19.85 -16.72 -4.16
C PRO A 501 -21.30 -17.21 -4.08
N TYR A 502 -21.54 -18.12 -3.15
CA TYR A 502 -22.88 -18.66 -2.93
C TYR A 502 -23.66 -17.81 -1.94
N GLN A 503 -24.76 -17.21 -2.43
CA GLN A 503 -25.63 -16.31 -1.66
C GLN A 503 -26.89 -17.03 -1.13
N GLY A 504 -26.80 -18.32 -0.86
CA GLY A 504 -27.94 -19.15 -0.44
C GLY A 504 -28.89 -19.55 -1.59
N GLU A 505 -29.99 -20.21 -1.23
CA GLU A 505 -31.02 -20.66 -2.20
C GLU A 505 -32.07 -19.57 -2.53
N GLY A 506 -31.96 -18.40 -1.89
CA GLY A 506 -32.89 -17.28 -2.03
C GLY A 506 -32.58 -16.38 -3.23
N GLN A 507 -33.47 -15.40 -3.48
CA GLN A 507 -33.16 -14.30 -4.39
C GLN A 507 -32.70 -13.09 -3.57
N GLU A 508 -31.44 -12.70 -3.74
CA GLU A 508 -30.90 -11.50 -3.12
C GLU A 508 -31.04 -10.27 -4.03
N ILE A 509 -31.13 -9.09 -3.41
CA ILE A 509 -31.20 -7.80 -4.10
C ILE A 509 -30.09 -6.92 -3.56
N GLN A 510 -29.17 -6.53 -4.43
CA GLN A 510 -28.06 -5.66 -4.11
C GLN A 510 -28.24 -4.29 -4.76
N VAL A 511 -27.88 -3.23 -4.03
CA VAL A 511 -27.74 -1.88 -4.56
C VAL A 511 -26.45 -1.26 -4.04
N ALA A 512 -25.55 -0.89 -4.95
CA ALA A 512 -24.41 -0.06 -4.61
C ALA A 512 -24.86 1.41 -4.62
N VAL A 513 -24.68 2.11 -3.51
CA VAL A 513 -24.92 3.56 -3.41
C VAL A 513 -23.55 4.22 -3.36
N PRO A 514 -23.06 4.82 -4.47
CA PRO A 514 -21.74 5.42 -4.48
C PRO A 514 -21.72 6.68 -3.62
N ASP A 515 -20.51 7.08 -3.22
CA ASP A 515 -20.31 8.38 -2.60
C ASP A 515 -20.80 9.50 -3.50
N ALA A 516 -21.58 10.36 -2.87
CA ALA A 516 -22.08 11.56 -3.45
C ALA A 516 -20.90 12.50 -3.76
N ALA A 517 -20.56 12.68 -5.04
CA ALA A 517 -19.52 13.63 -5.44
C ALA A 517 -19.73 15.00 -4.73
N PRO A 518 -18.68 15.59 -4.15
CA PRO A 518 -18.80 16.72 -3.21
C PRO A 518 -19.38 17.99 -3.86
N GLY A 519 -19.43 18.06 -5.20
CA GLY A 519 -19.83 19.23 -5.98
C GLY A 519 -18.75 20.31 -6.00
N GLU A 520 -18.90 21.30 -6.88
CA GLU A 520 -17.93 22.38 -7.10
C GLU A 520 -18.58 23.77 -7.01
N PHE A 521 -17.77 24.76 -6.62
CA PHE A 521 -18.11 26.18 -6.74
C PHE A 521 -17.21 26.85 -7.78
N GLY A 522 -17.83 27.52 -8.74
CA GLY A 522 -17.14 28.21 -9.82
C GLY A 522 -17.88 29.46 -10.25
N TRP A 523 -17.18 30.33 -10.98
CA TRP A 523 -17.80 31.50 -11.60
C TRP A 523 -17.10 31.81 -12.94
N THR A 524 -17.86 32.40 -13.86
CA THR A 524 -17.40 32.82 -15.18
C THR A 524 -18.03 34.15 -15.57
N ILE A 525 -17.37 34.91 -16.46
CA ILE A 525 -18.02 36.03 -17.14
C ILE A 525 -18.81 35.44 -18.30
N ASP A 526 -20.13 35.65 -18.32
CA ASP A 526 -21.03 35.05 -19.29
C ASP A 526 -20.74 35.60 -20.70
N GLY A 527 -20.35 34.73 -21.63
CA GLY A 527 -20.00 35.09 -23.01
C GLY A 527 -18.58 35.64 -23.21
N TYR A 528 -18.44 36.70 -24.02
CA TYR A 528 -17.16 37.31 -24.38
C TYR A 528 -16.79 38.42 -23.37
N ASN A 529 -15.61 38.33 -22.75
CA ASN A 529 -15.08 39.35 -21.84
C ASN A 529 -14.59 40.60 -22.61
N GLY A 530 -15.54 41.34 -23.19
CA GLY A 530 -15.29 42.57 -23.93
C GLY A 530 -15.18 43.81 -23.05
N LEU A 531 -14.77 44.93 -23.65
CA LEU A 531 -14.74 46.23 -22.99
C LEU A 531 -16.15 46.63 -22.53
N VAL A 532 -16.30 46.90 -21.22
CA VAL A 532 -17.48 47.58 -20.67
C VAL A 532 -17.37 49.07 -21.04
N ASP A 533 -18.13 49.49 -22.03
CA ASP A 533 -18.16 50.86 -22.53
C ASP A 533 -19.35 51.63 -21.94
N LEU A 534 -19.06 52.65 -21.14
CA LEU A 534 -20.07 53.55 -20.55
C LEU A 534 -20.53 54.64 -21.54
N GLY A 535 -19.99 54.65 -22.75
CA GLY A 535 -20.26 55.66 -23.76
C GLY A 535 -19.59 57.00 -23.47
N THR A 536 -20.15 58.07 -24.06
CA THR A 536 -19.64 59.43 -23.85
C THR A 536 -20.35 60.10 -22.68
N ALA A 537 -19.60 60.56 -21.69
CA ALA A 537 -20.15 61.23 -20.54
C ALA A 537 -20.85 62.56 -20.91
N VAL A 538 -21.99 62.82 -20.28
CA VAL A 538 -22.82 64.02 -20.47
C VAL A 538 -22.39 65.10 -19.46
N ASP A 539 -22.23 66.32 -19.96
CA ASP A 539 -21.94 67.50 -19.14
C ASP A 539 -23.20 67.98 -18.40
N ASN A 540 -23.11 68.09 -17.07
CA ASN A 540 -24.19 68.60 -16.22
C ASN A 540 -23.91 70.04 -15.77
N GLY A 541 -23.80 70.95 -16.73
CA GLY A 541 -23.67 72.39 -16.47
C GLY A 541 -22.30 72.80 -15.91
N GLY A 542 -21.23 72.11 -16.30
CA GLY A 542 -19.84 72.41 -15.91
C GLY A 542 -19.46 71.94 -14.50
N GLN A 543 -20.37 71.28 -13.77
CA GLN A 543 -20.11 70.80 -12.41
C GLN A 543 -19.47 69.40 -12.42
N PHE A 544 -20.05 68.48 -13.19
CA PHE A 544 -19.57 67.11 -13.31
C PHE A 544 -19.97 66.51 -14.67
N TYR A 545 -19.23 65.49 -15.08
CA TYR A 545 -19.58 64.63 -16.20
C TYR A 545 -20.16 63.31 -15.67
N GLN A 546 -21.18 62.79 -16.35
CA GLN A 546 -21.88 61.56 -15.95
C GLN A 546 -22.00 60.57 -17.11
N ALA A 547 -21.75 59.29 -16.84
CA ALA A 547 -21.96 58.20 -17.80
C ALA A 547 -22.57 56.97 -17.09
N SER A 548 -23.31 56.15 -17.84
CA SER A 548 -23.91 54.92 -17.32
C SER A 548 -23.68 53.75 -18.26
N GLY A 549 -23.68 52.55 -17.71
CA GLY A 549 -23.53 51.30 -18.46
C GLY A 549 -23.77 50.09 -17.57
N GLU A 550 -23.43 48.89 -18.04
CA GLU A 550 -23.60 47.65 -17.27
C GLU A 550 -22.34 46.79 -17.38
N ILE A 551 -22.01 46.04 -16.33
CA ILE A 551 -20.94 45.03 -16.42
C ILE A 551 -21.35 43.86 -17.31
N ASN A 552 -20.37 43.14 -17.85
CA ASN A 552 -20.64 41.80 -18.40
C ASN A 552 -21.22 40.91 -17.28
N PRO A 553 -22.31 40.16 -17.53
CA PRO A 553 -22.91 39.31 -16.51
C PRO A 553 -21.91 38.26 -16.00
N ILE A 554 -22.04 37.90 -14.72
CA ILE A 554 -21.20 36.88 -14.07
C ILE A 554 -22.07 35.69 -13.73
N THR A 555 -21.79 34.54 -14.33
CA THR A 555 -22.45 33.29 -14.00
C THR A 555 -21.71 32.63 -12.84
N VAL A 556 -22.43 32.32 -11.77
CA VAL A 556 -21.96 31.60 -10.59
C VAL A 556 -22.62 30.24 -10.58
N THR A 557 -21.82 29.19 -10.45
CA THR A 557 -22.28 27.80 -10.35
C THR A 557 -21.85 27.27 -9.00
N ASP A 558 -22.80 26.78 -8.20
CA ASP A 558 -22.51 26.06 -6.96
C ASP A 558 -23.29 24.76 -6.91
N THR A 559 -22.57 23.66 -7.03
CA THR A 559 -23.12 22.29 -6.96
C THR A 559 -22.75 21.59 -5.65
N ARG A 560 -22.08 22.28 -4.73
CA ARG A 560 -21.57 21.67 -3.48
C ARG A 560 -22.71 21.28 -2.56
N ARG A 561 -22.67 20.04 -2.08
CA ARG A 561 -23.72 19.51 -1.17
C ARG A 561 -23.68 20.14 0.22
N ALA A 562 -22.50 20.59 0.65
CA ALA A 562 -22.34 21.33 1.89
C ALA A 562 -23.11 22.66 1.88
N ALA A 563 -23.47 23.19 0.70
CA ALA A 563 -24.14 24.47 0.51
C ALA A 563 -23.47 25.59 1.33
N SER A 564 -22.14 25.57 1.37
CA SER A 564 -21.35 26.56 2.10
C SER A 564 -21.56 27.95 1.51
N PRO A 565 -21.58 29.01 2.33
CA PRO A 565 -21.79 30.36 1.83
C PRO A 565 -20.71 30.75 0.82
N TRP A 566 -21.12 31.56 -0.16
CA TRP A 566 -20.23 32.12 -1.16
C TRP A 566 -20.53 33.60 -1.39
N SER A 567 -19.53 34.34 -1.86
CA SER A 567 -19.71 35.74 -2.27
C SER A 567 -18.83 36.11 -3.45
N ILE A 568 -19.38 36.91 -4.36
CA ILE A 568 -18.67 37.61 -5.44
C ILE A 568 -18.63 39.08 -5.08
N SER A 569 -17.44 39.66 -5.16
CA SER A 569 -17.20 41.08 -4.92
C SER A 569 -16.31 41.66 -6.03
N ALA A 570 -16.32 42.97 -6.20
CA ALA A 570 -15.42 43.63 -7.13
C ALA A 570 -14.92 44.98 -6.62
N SER A 571 -13.78 45.41 -7.17
CA SER A 571 -13.20 46.74 -6.98
C SER A 571 -12.60 47.25 -8.28
N VAL A 572 -12.44 48.56 -8.40
CA VAL A 572 -11.93 49.23 -9.60
C VAL A 572 -10.71 50.07 -9.25
N GLY A 573 -9.65 49.89 -10.04
CA GLY A 573 -8.43 50.69 -9.94
C GLY A 573 -8.62 52.15 -10.41
N GLU A 574 -7.52 52.88 -10.52
CA GLU A 574 -7.56 54.20 -11.14
C GLU A 574 -7.90 54.12 -12.63
N PHE A 575 -8.60 55.14 -13.11
CA PHE A 575 -8.89 55.35 -14.52
C PHE A 575 -7.74 56.13 -15.16
N HIS A 576 -7.20 55.64 -16.28
CA HIS A 576 -6.05 56.23 -16.95
C HIS A 576 -6.33 56.58 -18.41
N ASP A 577 -5.86 57.75 -18.85
CA ASP A 577 -5.69 58.11 -20.27
C ASP A 577 -4.32 58.77 -20.46
N ALA A 578 -3.37 58.02 -21.02
CA ALA A 578 -1.95 58.39 -21.05
C ALA A 578 -1.43 58.81 -19.65
N GLY A 579 -1.06 60.08 -19.46
CA GLY A 579 -0.57 60.61 -18.17
C GLY A 579 -1.65 61.19 -17.25
N LYS A 580 -2.94 61.15 -17.64
CA LYS A 580 -4.06 61.71 -16.89
C LYS A 580 -4.76 60.61 -16.11
N THR A 581 -5.22 60.91 -14.89
CA THR A 581 -5.90 59.94 -14.04
C THR A 581 -7.08 60.52 -13.27
N PHE A 582 -8.00 59.64 -12.87
CA PHE A 582 -8.92 59.89 -11.77
C PHE A 582 -9.21 58.59 -10.99
N ALA A 583 -9.63 58.72 -9.74
CA ALA A 583 -9.79 57.58 -8.84
C ALA A 583 -11.00 56.69 -9.22
N GLY A 584 -10.86 55.38 -9.04
CA GLY A 584 -11.95 54.41 -9.19
C GLY A 584 -13.14 54.66 -8.26
N SER A 585 -12.96 55.49 -7.23
CA SER A 585 -14.04 55.92 -6.33
C SER A 585 -15.10 56.74 -7.04
N ALA A 586 -14.80 57.34 -8.20
CA ALA A 586 -15.77 58.04 -9.03
C ALA A 586 -16.85 57.13 -9.63
N LEU A 587 -16.64 55.81 -9.62
CA LEU A 587 -17.59 54.82 -10.12
C LEU A 587 -18.41 54.23 -8.95
N GLY A 588 -19.72 54.31 -9.08
CA GLY A 588 -20.70 53.57 -8.27
C GLY A 588 -21.35 52.44 -9.08
N TRP A 589 -22.10 51.58 -8.38
CA TRP A 589 -22.88 50.54 -9.04
C TRP A 589 -24.16 50.15 -8.28
N THR A 590 -25.09 49.50 -8.97
CA THR A 590 -26.27 48.86 -8.39
C THR A 590 -26.29 47.39 -8.81
N PRO A 591 -25.86 46.46 -7.92
CA PRO A 591 -25.92 45.03 -8.18
C PRO A 591 -27.34 44.51 -8.40
N LYS A 592 -27.49 43.50 -9.27
CA LYS A 592 -28.76 42.85 -9.61
C LYS A 592 -28.57 41.35 -9.90
N ILE A 593 -29.64 40.58 -9.70
CA ILE A 593 -29.71 39.19 -10.16
C ILE A 593 -30.33 39.19 -11.56
N VAL A 594 -29.54 38.84 -12.56
CA VAL A 594 -29.96 38.71 -13.96
C VAL A 594 -30.72 37.40 -14.16
N ARG A 595 -30.24 36.30 -13.55
CA ARG A 595 -30.93 35.01 -13.49
C ARG A 595 -30.85 34.43 -12.08
N ALA A 596 -32.00 34.11 -11.51
CA ALA A 596 -32.08 33.51 -10.18
C ALA A 596 -31.60 32.04 -10.19
N GLY A 597 -30.92 31.65 -9.12
CA GLY A 597 -30.36 30.31 -8.90
C GLY A 597 -29.32 30.36 -7.78
N ALA A 598 -28.74 29.22 -7.40
CA ALA A 598 -27.66 29.11 -6.41
C ALA A 598 -27.89 29.87 -5.07
N GLY A 599 -29.16 30.12 -4.69
CA GLY A 599 -29.56 31.00 -3.59
C GLY A 599 -29.01 32.45 -3.63
N ALA A 600 -28.61 32.93 -4.80
CA ALA A 600 -27.96 34.22 -4.97
C ALA A 600 -28.83 35.40 -4.54
N ARG A 601 -28.23 36.32 -3.77
CA ARG A 601 -28.78 37.63 -3.40
C ARG A 601 -27.88 38.73 -3.93
N ALA A 602 -28.45 39.79 -4.49
CA ALA A 602 -27.68 40.94 -4.96
C ALA A 602 -27.06 41.71 -3.79
N GLY A 603 -25.85 42.25 -4.01
CA GLY A 603 -25.21 43.18 -3.08
C GLY A 603 -25.95 44.51 -2.95
N THR A 604 -25.53 45.35 -2.00
CA THR A 604 -26.11 46.68 -1.81
C THR A 604 -25.64 47.66 -2.87
N ALA A 605 -26.51 48.58 -3.27
CA ALA A 605 -26.15 49.68 -4.16
C ALA A 605 -25.09 50.58 -3.52
N VAL A 606 -24.13 51.03 -4.32
CA VAL A 606 -23.01 51.89 -3.90
C VAL A 606 -22.99 53.11 -4.81
N ALA A 607 -23.20 54.29 -4.23
CA ALA A 607 -23.13 55.54 -4.98
C ALA A 607 -21.69 55.86 -5.40
N SER A 608 -21.55 56.72 -6.43
CA SER A 608 -20.26 57.31 -6.78
C SER A 608 -19.69 58.10 -5.60
N GLY A 609 -18.38 57.96 -5.38
CA GLY A 609 -17.62 58.73 -4.40
C GLY A 609 -17.56 60.23 -4.68
N TYR A 610 -18.02 60.71 -5.85
CA TYR A 610 -18.22 62.14 -6.09
C TYR A 610 -19.18 62.76 -5.08
N ASP A 611 -20.25 62.04 -4.72
CA ASP A 611 -21.24 62.48 -3.72
C ASP A 611 -20.83 62.11 -2.28
N GLY A 612 -19.62 61.56 -2.09
CA GLY A 612 -19.04 61.13 -0.83
C GLY A 612 -18.81 59.62 -0.74
N GLY A 613 -17.78 59.20 -0.01
CA GLY A 613 -17.42 57.79 0.19
C GLY A 613 -16.36 57.27 -0.80
N ALA A 614 -16.18 55.94 -0.84
CA ALA A 614 -15.10 55.30 -1.60
C ALA A 614 -15.53 54.71 -2.95
N GLY A 615 -16.81 54.80 -3.33
CA GLY A 615 -17.34 54.14 -4.53
C GLY A 615 -16.85 52.69 -4.66
N LEU A 616 -16.35 52.35 -5.85
CA LEU A 616 -15.72 51.06 -6.17
C LEU A 616 -14.19 51.03 -6.01
N SER A 617 -13.53 52.03 -5.42
CA SER A 617 -12.08 51.95 -5.16
C SER A 617 -11.70 50.96 -4.05
N VAL A 618 -12.67 50.32 -3.42
CA VAL A 618 -12.52 49.25 -2.43
C VAL A 618 -13.49 48.12 -2.78
N SER A 619 -13.24 46.91 -2.30
CA SER A 619 -14.09 45.75 -2.61
C SER A 619 -15.54 45.95 -2.13
N ARG A 620 -16.49 45.75 -3.05
CA ARG A 620 -17.94 45.80 -2.80
C ARG A 620 -18.60 44.52 -3.27
N ALA A 621 -19.59 44.03 -2.54
CA ALA A 621 -20.31 42.82 -2.89
C ALA A 621 -21.14 43.03 -4.17
N LEU A 622 -21.04 42.09 -5.11
CA LEU A 622 -21.91 41.96 -6.27
C LEU A 622 -23.08 41.03 -5.96
N GLY A 623 -22.79 39.88 -5.34
CA GLY A 623 -23.81 38.95 -4.89
C GLY A 623 -23.25 37.88 -3.97
N ALA A 624 -24.10 37.24 -3.19
CA ALA A 624 -23.73 36.20 -2.24
C ALA A 624 -24.87 35.21 -2.01
N ALA A 625 -24.55 34.05 -1.43
CA ALA A 625 -25.54 33.14 -0.86
C ALA A 625 -25.13 32.72 0.56
N ASP A 626 -26.15 32.45 1.38
CA ASP A 626 -26.00 32.04 2.77
C ASP A 626 -25.79 30.51 2.87
N GLN A 627 -25.30 30.04 4.02
CA GLN A 627 -25.23 28.61 4.33
C GLN A 627 -26.58 27.90 4.09
N GLY A 628 -26.56 26.76 3.42
CA GLY A 628 -27.76 25.97 3.14
C GLY A 628 -28.57 26.48 1.93
N HIS A 629 -27.96 27.29 1.06
CA HIS A 629 -28.59 27.73 -0.17
C HIS A 629 -28.88 26.57 -1.14
N ASP A 630 -29.85 26.78 -2.03
CA ASP A 630 -30.11 25.83 -3.12
C ASP A 630 -28.88 25.73 -4.03
N THR A 631 -28.54 24.52 -4.48
CA THR A 631 -27.51 24.32 -5.52
C THR A 631 -28.03 24.75 -6.89
N GLY A 632 -27.12 25.09 -7.80
CA GLY A 632 -27.45 25.45 -9.18
C GLY A 632 -26.62 26.61 -9.68
N GLU A 633 -27.19 27.34 -10.64
CA GLU A 633 -26.47 28.40 -11.35
C GLU A 633 -27.28 29.71 -11.35
N ALA A 634 -26.62 30.79 -10.95
CA ALA A 634 -27.14 32.16 -10.95
C ALA A 634 -26.34 33.06 -11.89
N THR A 635 -26.98 34.11 -12.41
CA THR A 635 -26.28 35.15 -13.17
C THR A 635 -26.41 36.48 -12.45
N LEU A 636 -25.28 37.08 -12.10
CA LEU A 636 -25.15 38.37 -11.44
C LEU A 636 -24.86 39.47 -12.48
N GLY A 637 -25.32 40.68 -12.21
CA GLY A 637 -24.99 41.86 -13.00
C GLY A 637 -24.96 43.11 -12.12
N ALA A 638 -24.57 44.24 -12.69
CA ALA A 638 -24.63 45.53 -12.01
C ALA A 638 -24.74 46.67 -13.01
N ASP A 639 -25.61 47.63 -12.70
CA ASP A 639 -25.68 48.91 -13.41
C ASP A 639 -24.57 49.81 -12.87
N LEU A 640 -23.80 50.44 -13.76
CA LEU A 640 -22.68 51.30 -13.44
C LEU A 640 -23.07 52.77 -13.57
N GLU A 641 -22.61 53.58 -12.62
CA GLU A 641 -22.78 55.03 -12.65
C GLU A 641 -21.45 55.73 -12.37
N LEU A 642 -20.91 56.39 -13.39
CA LEU A 642 -19.69 57.18 -13.29
C LEU A 642 -20.05 58.65 -13.12
N LYS A 643 -19.48 59.29 -12.10
CA LYS A 643 -19.59 60.73 -11.87
C LYS A 643 -18.22 61.31 -11.54
N ILE A 644 -17.73 62.19 -12.40
CA ILE A 644 -16.38 62.79 -12.27
C ILE A 644 -16.46 64.32 -12.25
N PRO A 645 -15.59 65.02 -11.51
CA PRO A 645 -15.58 66.49 -11.49
C PRO A 645 -15.37 67.09 -12.88
N GLY A 646 -15.98 68.25 -13.14
CA GLY A 646 -15.80 69.01 -14.38
C GLY A 646 -14.35 69.49 -14.63
N SER A 647 -13.47 69.37 -13.64
CA SER A 647 -12.04 69.67 -13.74
C SER A 647 -11.20 68.54 -14.35
N VAL A 648 -11.79 67.37 -14.62
CA VAL A 648 -11.06 66.25 -15.25
C VAL A 648 -10.80 66.57 -16.72
N ASP A 649 -9.55 66.38 -17.15
CA ASP A 649 -9.13 66.64 -18.54
C ASP A 649 -9.88 65.75 -19.53
N LYS A 650 -10.16 66.28 -20.73
CA LYS A 650 -10.71 65.49 -21.84
C LYS A 650 -9.79 64.31 -22.19
N GLY A 651 -10.35 63.11 -22.31
CA GLY A 651 -9.61 61.89 -22.58
C GLY A 651 -10.48 60.64 -22.74
N THR A 652 -9.86 59.52 -23.10
CA THR A 652 -10.49 58.19 -23.16
C THR A 652 -9.93 57.30 -22.07
N TYR A 653 -10.53 57.37 -20.89
CA TYR A 653 -10.01 56.71 -19.69
C TYR A 653 -10.40 55.23 -19.61
N ARG A 654 -9.49 54.41 -19.09
CA ARG A 654 -9.72 52.97 -18.84
C ARG A 654 -9.28 52.58 -17.42
N ALA A 655 -10.01 51.66 -16.81
CA ALA A 655 -9.68 51.04 -15.54
C ALA A 655 -9.91 49.52 -15.60
N THR A 656 -9.31 48.79 -14.65
CA THR A 656 -9.56 47.35 -14.48
C THR A 656 -10.55 47.13 -13.35
N LEU A 657 -11.60 46.35 -13.60
CA LEU A 657 -12.51 45.80 -12.59
C LEU A 657 -11.94 44.46 -12.12
N THR A 658 -11.47 44.39 -10.87
CA THR A 658 -10.98 43.16 -10.25
C THR A 658 -12.12 42.47 -9.52
N ILE A 659 -12.44 41.25 -9.92
CA ILE A 659 -13.48 40.41 -9.31
C ILE A 659 -12.83 39.41 -8.37
N THR A 660 -13.39 39.26 -7.17
CA THR A 660 -12.95 38.31 -6.16
C THR A 660 -14.11 37.43 -5.75
N ALA A 661 -13.92 36.11 -5.84
CA ALA A 661 -14.84 35.13 -5.31
C ALA A 661 -14.29 34.54 -4.00
N LEU A 662 -15.15 34.45 -2.99
CA LEU A 662 -14.86 33.80 -1.73
C LEU A 662 -15.87 32.68 -1.49
N SER A 663 -15.38 31.56 -1.02
CA SER A 663 -16.14 30.37 -0.68
C SER A 663 -15.44 29.73 0.53
N SER A 664 -16.22 29.39 1.56
CA SER A 664 -15.71 28.76 2.79
C SER A 664 -16.00 27.27 2.85
#